data_AF-A0A9P1C6G4-F1
#
_entry.id   AF-A0A9P1C6G4-F1
#
_cell.length_a   1.000
_cell.length_b   1.000
_cell.length_c   1.000
_cell.angle_alpha   90.00
_cell.angle_beta   90.00
_cell.angle_gamma   90.00
#
_symmetry.space_group_name_H-M   'P 1'
#
loop_
_entity.id
_entity.type
_entity.pdbx_description
1 polymer ?
#
loop_
_entity_poly.entity_id
_entity_poly.type
_entity_poly.pdbx_seq_one_letter_code
_entity_poly.pdbx_strand_id
1 'polypeptide(L)'
;MVSTSSGSASQMYSRQSVWQPYRVNVPERWAKEYNEALRLLEDLEEPRVLDAVQVLGSDTLLPTQVITTLARAAQWTLAIAFFSEMVRSYLEVTVYHASAAVKACQEAGRWQAALALLSAAPTWAVRPNEFTYNSAISACEKGRRWAEALAVFAAMPRAKLAANVISYGAAMSACEKAARWEEALFLLASMGGAAVAKNTIAFCNAISACEKGGEWLPVLQLLQQMLDESVERSTVTFCAAISACEKAFEWQSALQLFWQMPEQGVPQDDIAFSAVISACEKGGKWEMALNLLQKMPEAQVAVSTVALSAAVTACEGMGQWELALHLFFQSGKVDTILANSAIAAAEKGGRWDLALELLGEFERKKLRKTEITYTAAISSCEAASQWEAALAVFVEMMNEIPNSTYGIQLGSVLACLQQVHGRPRALEMLEDFRRSLHAAEAAAEDANLLESEMIRSIRSIRSFKVIATAPGVLAFEKPAGIETEGALRLVASELQRPVTSTSRLDQATSGIIPLALGDESSGAGNWLRAQWAARLVSKEYICLCSGHFDVKRGEISSSLRQSVDNSMLMEVSSEGRPARTTYKVLASYADPETTEEVSLLRVEPHTGRKHQIRIHLASIGRPLLGDKRYWLGSPSWCPRLFLHCRRLRLLDLRGNPLEIESPLPRELLDVLQMLREKMQRWSYWKELLPLAVQVATYDQFKAIYGNLGVKGSANVVASSFTAGLVYSIITMPFESAKNRMASQKPDPETGKLPYRGTLQTIQTVAGKEGATALYNGFFPYFLRCGGHTVLMFFAVEELQKLYRKMA
;
A
#
# COMPACT_ATOMS: atom_id res chain seq x y z
N MET A 1 15.87 -24.57 -46.15
CA MET A 1 16.93 -24.56 -47.18
C MET A 1 17.26 -23.11 -47.47
N VAL A 2 18.17 -22.53 -46.68
CA VAL A 2 19.53 -22.10 -47.06
C VAL A 2 19.56 -20.97 -48.10
N SER A 3 19.83 -19.74 -47.62
CA SER A 3 21.01 -18.98 -48.05
C SER A 3 21.34 -17.89 -47.03
N THR A 4 22.61 -17.87 -46.63
CA THR A 4 23.24 -17.00 -45.64
C THR A 4 23.81 -15.74 -46.32
N SER A 5 23.60 -14.56 -45.75
CA SER A 5 24.45 -13.39 -46.01
C SER A 5 24.81 -12.69 -44.69
N SER A 6 26.10 -12.79 -44.37
CA SER A 6 26.81 -12.07 -43.34
C SER A 6 26.89 -10.58 -43.70
N GLY A 7 26.10 -9.74 -43.02
CA GLY A 7 26.23 -8.28 -43.07
C GLY A 7 27.14 -7.79 -41.95
N SER A 8 28.33 -7.32 -42.32
CA SER A 8 29.36 -6.75 -41.44
C SER A 8 28.92 -5.42 -40.82
N ALA A 9 29.32 -5.22 -39.56
CA ALA A 9 29.09 -4.03 -38.74
C ALA A 9 29.90 -2.79 -39.19
N SER A 10 29.96 -2.51 -40.49
CA SER A 10 30.88 -1.53 -41.11
C SER A 10 30.21 -0.22 -41.57
N GLN A 11 28.93 0.03 -41.30
CA GLN A 11 28.18 1.18 -41.86
C GLN A 11 27.57 2.14 -40.82
N MET A 12 28.27 2.41 -39.72
CA MET A 12 27.88 3.45 -38.74
C MET A 12 28.93 4.55 -38.50
N TYR A 13 29.90 4.71 -39.40
CA TYR A 13 30.89 5.80 -39.33
C TYR A 13 30.88 6.64 -40.61
N SER A 14 29.91 7.54 -40.76
CA SER A 14 30.05 8.64 -41.72
C SER A 14 29.22 9.85 -41.29
N ARG A 15 29.78 10.63 -40.36
CA ARG A 15 29.60 12.09 -40.16
C ARG A 15 30.35 12.49 -38.89
N GLN A 16 31.67 12.60 -38.97
CA GLN A 16 32.44 13.34 -37.97
C GLN A 16 32.50 14.80 -38.39
N SER A 17 31.93 15.66 -37.55
CA SER A 17 32.14 17.11 -37.57
C SER A 17 33.64 17.42 -37.50
N VAL A 18 34.12 18.33 -38.34
CA VAL A 18 35.48 18.89 -38.27
C VAL A 18 35.72 19.39 -36.84
N TRP A 19 36.54 18.70 -36.06
CA TRP A 19 36.89 19.16 -34.72
C TRP A 19 38.02 20.19 -34.85
N GLN A 20 37.90 21.34 -34.19
CA GLN A 20 38.98 22.31 -34.12
C GLN A 20 39.89 21.98 -32.93
N PRO A 21 41.19 21.73 -33.14
CA PRO A 21 42.09 21.43 -32.03
C PRO A 21 42.31 22.66 -31.17
N TYR A 22 42.23 22.47 -29.86
CA TYR A 22 42.69 23.46 -28.90
C TYR A 22 44.23 23.57 -29.00
N ARG A 23 44.74 24.67 -29.56
CA ARG A 23 46.19 24.89 -29.70
C ARG A 23 46.82 25.20 -28.35
N VAL A 24 47.57 24.24 -27.81
CA VAL A 24 48.42 24.45 -26.64
C VAL A 24 49.67 25.23 -27.08
N ASN A 25 50.14 26.15 -26.24
CA ASN A 25 51.32 26.95 -26.53
C ASN A 25 52.59 26.09 -26.35
N VAL A 26 53.03 25.45 -27.42
CA VAL A 26 54.25 24.63 -27.45
C VAL A 26 55.44 25.56 -27.76
N PRO A 27 56.60 25.44 -27.08
CA PRO A 27 57.80 26.20 -27.39
C PRO A 27 58.14 26.16 -28.90
N GLU A 28 58.57 27.28 -29.49
CA GLU A 28 58.80 27.42 -30.94
C GLU A 28 59.68 26.31 -31.53
N ARG A 29 60.63 25.79 -30.75
CA ARG A 29 61.51 24.68 -31.13
C ARG A 29 60.78 23.37 -31.47
N TRP A 30 59.59 23.15 -30.93
CA TRP A 30 58.82 21.91 -31.06
C TRP A 30 57.46 22.11 -31.75
N ALA A 31 57.16 23.36 -32.14
CA ALA A 31 55.88 23.71 -32.76
C ALA A 31 55.72 23.08 -34.14
N LYS A 32 56.82 22.81 -34.86
CA LYS A 32 56.77 22.23 -36.21
C LYS A 32 56.31 20.77 -36.16
N GLU A 33 57.00 19.95 -35.38
CA GLU A 33 56.75 18.51 -35.21
C GLU A 33 55.37 18.27 -34.57
N TYR A 34 54.99 19.09 -33.58
CA TYR A 34 53.68 19.04 -32.94
C TYR A 34 52.52 19.33 -33.91
N ASN A 35 52.64 20.40 -34.71
CA ASN A 35 51.60 20.76 -35.69
C ASN A 35 51.54 19.77 -36.85
N GLU A 36 52.66 19.16 -37.24
CA GLU A 36 52.72 18.13 -38.26
C GLU A 36 52.06 16.82 -37.78
N ALA A 37 52.32 16.39 -36.55
CA ALA A 37 51.63 15.24 -35.95
C ALA A 37 50.11 15.45 -35.83
N LEU A 38 49.65 16.65 -35.44
CA LEU A 38 48.21 16.96 -35.40
C LEU A 38 47.57 16.95 -36.79
N ARG A 39 48.25 17.47 -37.81
CA ARG A 39 47.75 17.43 -39.20
C ARG A 39 47.57 16.00 -39.70
N LEU A 40 48.52 15.09 -39.40
CA LEU A 40 48.43 13.68 -39.76
C LEU A 40 47.29 12.93 -39.04
N LEU A 41 46.84 13.46 -37.90
CA LEU A 41 45.70 12.95 -37.13
C LEU A 41 44.36 13.61 -37.51
N GLU A 42 44.38 14.76 -38.20
CA GLU A 42 43.21 15.47 -38.72
C GLU A 42 42.75 14.97 -40.10
N ASP A 43 43.60 14.22 -40.82
CA ASP A 43 43.34 13.82 -42.21
C ASP A 43 42.11 12.90 -42.33
N LEU A 44 41.18 13.28 -43.22
CA LEU A 44 39.78 12.82 -43.22
C LEU A 44 39.57 11.42 -43.83
N GLU A 45 40.55 10.87 -44.55
CA GLU A 45 40.40 9.57 -45.26
C GLU A 45 40.91 8.38 -44.42
N GLU A 46 42.11 8.48 -43.84
CA GLU A 46 42.63 7.52 -42.86
C GLU A 46 43.61 8.23 -41.90
N PRO A 47 43.35 8.26 -40.57
CA PRO A 47 44.27 8.87 -39.63
C PRO A 47 45.58 8.08 -39.61
N ARG A 48 46.69 8.74 -39.99
CA ARG A 48 48.02 8.12 -40.10
C ARG A 48 48.72 8.11 -38.74
N VAL A 49 48.18 7.31 -37.83
CA VAL A 49 48.65 7.22 -36.44
C VAL A 49 50.12 6.83 -36.36
N LEU A 50 50.58 5.90 -37.21
CA LEU A 50 51.99 5.48 -37.26
C LEU A 50 52.91 6.62 -37.71
N ASP A 51 52.54 7.33 -38.79
CA ASP A 51 53.33 8.46 -39.31
C ASP A 51 53.39 9.59 -38.27
N ALA A 52 52.28 9.88 -37.59
CA ALA A 52 52.22 10.88 -36.51
C ALA A 52 53.11 10.51 -35.32
N VAL A 53 53.18 9.22 -34.96
CA VAL A 53 54.07 8.72 -33.90
C VAL A 53 55.55 8.80 -34.31
N GLN A 54 55.87 8.54 -35.58
CA GLN A 54 57.23 8.64 -36.11
C GLN A 54 57.75 10.08 -36.20
N VAL A 55 56.89 11.04 -36.58
CA VAL A 55 57.22 12.48 -36.67
C VAL A 55 57.66 13.05 -35.32
N LEU A 56 57.10 12.56 -34.21
CA LEU A 56 57.43 13.06 -32.87
C LEU A 56 58.79 12.57 -32.33
N GLY A 57 59.43 11.59 -33.00
CA GLY A 57 60.74 11.08 -32.60
C GLY A 57 60.82 10.59 -31.15
N SER A 58 62.02 10.53 -30.58
CA SER A 58 62.27 10.06 -29.20
C SER A 58 61.93 11.08 -28.10
N ASP A 59 61.12 12.09 -28.38
CA ASP A 59 60.79 13.14 -27.40
C ASP A 59 59.76 12.67 -26.36
N THR A 60 60.00 12.98 -25.08
CA THR A 60 59.20 12.47 -23.95
C THR A 60 57.99 13.37 -23.58
N LEU A 61 57.95 14.62 -24.05
CA LEU A 61 56.92 15.61 -23.68
C LEU A 61 55.88 15.84 -24.77
N LEU A 62 56.31 15.84 -26.03
CA LEU A 62 55.47 16.09 -27.20
C LEU A 62 54.31 15.09 -27.34
N PRO A 63 54.52 13.76 -27.19
CA PRO A 63 53.43 12.80 -27.29
C PRO A 63 52.39 12.94 -26.15
N THR A 64 52.82 13.33 -24.94
CA THR A 64 51.89 13.64 -23.83
C THR A 64 50.96 14.81 -24.18
N GLN A 65 51.49 15.85 -24.81
CA GLN A 65 50.70 17.01 -25.23
C GLN A 65 49.72 16.63 -26.34
N VAL A 66 50.15 15.85 -27.34
CA VAL A 66 49.26 15.34 -28.40
C VAL A 66 48.10 14.54 -27.80
N ILE A 67 48.37 13.57 -26.91
CA ILE A 67 47.31 12.79 -26.23
C ILE A 67 46.36 13.70 -25.43
N THR A 68 46.89 14.71 -24.73
CA THR A 68 46.09 15.66 -23.94
C THR A 68 45.22 16.56 -24.83
N THR A 69 45.71 16.93 -26.01
CA THR A 69 44.93 17.73 -26.97
C THR A 69 43.82 16.93 -27.64
N LEU A 70 44.07 15.65 -27.95
CA LEU A 70 43.05 14.72 -28.42
C LEU A 70 41.98 14.46 -27.34
N ALA A 71 42.39 14.37 -26.07
CA ALA A 71 41.46 14.24 -24.94
C ALA A 71 40.49 15.44 -24.84
N ARG A 72 41.04 16.66 -24.87
CA ARG A 72 40.24 17.91 -24.84
C ARG A 72 39.34 18.08 -26.06
N ALA A 73 39.75 17.54 -27.21
CA ALA A 73 38.96 17.48 -28.43
C ALA A 73 37.85 16.43 -28.41
N ALA A 74 37.67 15.69 -27.31
CA ALA A 74 36.77 14.54 -27.18
C ALA A 74 37.06 13.38 -28.17
N GLN A 75 38.25 13.35 -28.77
CA GLN A 75 38.73 12.30 -29.68
C GLN A 75 39.48 11.20 -28.92
N TRP A 76 38.79 10.58 -27.95
CA TRP A 76 39.37 9.57 -27.07
C TRP A 76 39.82 8.29 -27.83
N THR A 77 39.15 7.92 -28.93
CA THR A 77 39.53 6.76 -29.76
C THR A 77 40.89 6.95 -30.42
N LEU A 78 41.13 8.13 -31.00
CA LEU A 78 42.40 8.51 -31.60
C LEU A 78 43.51 8.61 -30.53
N ALA A 79 43.20 9.13 -29.34
CA ALA A 79 44.14 9.19 -28.23
C ALA A 79 44.61 7.79 -27.78
N ILE A 80 43.70 6.82 -27.70
CA ILE A 80 44.03 5.41 -27.38
C ILE A 80 44.81 4.75 -28.51
N ALA A 81 44.40 4.97 -29.76
CA ALA A 81 45.08 4.40 -30.93
C ALA A 81 46.52 4.92 -31.00
N PHE A 82 46.72 6.23 -30.82
CA PHE A 82 48.02 6.88 -30.76
C PHE A 82 48.91 6.32 -29.64
N PHE A 83 48.38 6.20 -28.42
CA PHE A 83 49.13 5.61 -27.31
C PHE A 83 49.47 4.13 -27.55
N SER A 84 48.54 3.35 -28.11
CA SER A 84 48.77 1.94 -28.41
C SER A 84 49.85 1.76 -29.47
N GLU A 85 49.91 2.67 -30.45
CA GLU A 85 50.92 2.65 -31.51
C GLU A 85 52.30 3.09 -31.00
N MET A 86 52.35 4.04 -30.05
CA MET A 86 53.59 4.36 -29.33
C MET A 86 54.15 3.15 -28.58
N VAL A 87 53.29 2.36 -27.94
CA VAL A 87 53.69 1.12 -27.23
C VAL A 87 54.23 0.07 -28.21
N ARG A 88 53.67 -0.03 -29.43
CA ARG A 88 54.13 -0.96 -30.48
C ARG A 88 55.42 -0.52 -31.16
N SER A 89 55.60 0.78 -31.39
CA SER A 89 56.71 1.36 -32.16
C SER A 89 58.02 1.51 -31.35
N TYR A 90 58.11 0.90 -30.16
CA TYR A 90 59.29 0.93 -29.28
C TYR A 90 59.80 2.35 -28.89
N LEU A 91 58.90 3.33 -28.85
CA LEU A 91 59.21 4.64 -28.28
C LEU A 91 59.31 4.56 -26.74
N GLU A 92 60.12 5.41 -26.12
CA GLU A 92 60.22 5.50 -24.66
C GLU A 92 58.89 5.98 -24.05
N VAL A 93 58.00 5.04 -23.73
CA VAL A 93 56.71 5.35 -23.09
C VAL A 93 56.95 5.72 -21.63
N THR A 94 56.56 6.92 -21.24
CA THR A 94 56.60 7.38 -19.84
C THR A 94 55.26 7.17 -19.14
N VAL A 95 55.26 7.24 -17.80
CA VAL A 95 54.04 7.16 -16.99
C VAL A 95 53.04 8.28 -17.31
N TYR A 96 53.54 9.43 -17.81
CA TYR A 96 52.70 10.57 -18.22
C TYR A 96 51.89 10.28 -19.48
N HIS A 97 52.45 9.54 -20.45
CA HIS A 97 51.72 9.10 -21.65
C HIS A 97 50.54 8.19 -21.28
N ALA A 98 50.78 7.19 -20.44
CA ALA A 98 49.75 6.26 -19.96
C ALA A 98 48.68 6.98 -19.13
N SER A 99 49.10 7.88 -18.23
CA SER A 99 48.19 8.72 -17.43
C SER A 99 47.30 9.60 -18.30
N ALA A 100 47.85 10.23 -19.35
CA ALA A 100 47.10 11.09 -20.25
C ALA A 100 46.09 10.30 -21.10
N ALA A 101 46.44 9.09 -21.56
CA ALA A 101 45.54 8.23 -22.33
C ALA A 101 44.36 7.73 -21.48
N VAL A 102 44.60 7.32 -20.23
CA VAL A 102 43.53 6.93 -19.30
C VAL A 102 42.67 8.13 -18.90
N LYS A 103 43.27 9.31 -18.71
CA LYS A 103 42.52 10.56 -18.48
C LYS A 103 41.63 10.94 -19.67
N ALA A 104 42.06 10.72 -20.91
CA ALA A 104 41.21 10.92 -22.09
C ALA A 104 39.94 10.05 -22.03
N CYS A 105 40.08 8.80 -21.58
CA CYS A 105 38.95 7.89 -21.38
C CYS A 105 38.03 8.37 -20.24
N GLN A 106 38.60 8.91 -19.16
CA GLN A 106 37.86 9.53 -18.06
C GLN A 106 37.05 10.74 -18.53
N GLU A 107 37.63 11.65 -19.31
CA GLU A 107 36.92 12.82 -19.84
C GLU A 107 35.73 12.40 -20.72
N ALA A 108 35.90 11.36 -21.54
CA ALA A 108 34.87 10.78 -22.39
C ALA A 108 33.87 9.84 -21.67
N GLY A 109 34.07 9.52 -20.39
CA GLY A 109 33.21 8.58 -19.64
C GLY A 109 33.24 7.13 -20.13
N ARG A 110 34.28 6.73 -20.88
CA ARG A 110 34.42 5.40 -21.48
C ARG A 110 35.19 4.45 -20.57
N TRP A 111 34.50 3.91 -19.57
CA TRP A 111 35.08 3.03 -18.57
C TRP A 111 35.66 1.73 -19.14
N GLN A 112 35.02 1.10 -20.14
CA GLN A 112 35.54 -0.14 -20.74
C GLN A 112 36.91 0.07 -21.36
N ALA A 113 37.09 1.19 -22.06
CA ALA A 113 38.33 1.54 -22.72
C ALA A 113 39.43 1.87 -21.69
N ALA A 114 39.08 2.58 -20.61
CA ALA A 114 40.00 2.85 -19.50
C ALA A 114 40.48 1.57 -18.80
N LEU A 115 39.57 0.61 -18.55
CA LEU A 115 39.91 -0.69 -17.95
C LEU A 115 40.70 -1.58 -18.92
N ALA A 116 40.38 -1.57 -20.21
CA ALA A 116 41.13 -2.29 -21.22
C ALA A 116 42.57 -1.80 -21.30
N LEU A 117 42.78 -0.47 -21.31
CA LEU A 117 44.12 0.12 -21.20
C LEU A 117 44.82 -0.33 -19.91
N LEU A 118 44.17 -0.21 -18.75
CA LEU A 118 44.79 -0.61 -17.48
C LEU A 118 45.10 -2.12 -17.42
N SER A 119 44.30 -2.97 -18.07
CA SER A 119 44.58 -4.42 -18.19
C SER A 119 45.76 -4.71 -19.12
N ALA A 120 46.02 -3.83 -20.09
CA ALA A 120 47.19 -3.86 -20.96
C ALA A 120 48.43 -3.25 -20.28
N ALA A 121 48.35 -2.76 -19.04
CA ALA A 121 49.50 -2.22 -18.32
C ALA A 121 50.75 -3.12 -18.28
N PRO A 122 50.66 -4.47 -18.24
CA PRO A 122 51.84 -5.33 -18.32
C PRO A 122 52.62 -5.24 -19.64
N THR A 123 51.99 -4.77 -20.72
CA THR A 123 52.65 -4.57 -22.02
C THR A 123 53.35 -3.22 -22.11
N TRP A 124 53.11 -2.32 -21.14
CA TRP A 124 53.77 -1.03 -21.07
C TRP A 124 55.16 -1.21 -20.47
N ALA A 125 56.16 -0.53 -21.02
CA ALA A 125 57.51 -0.49 -20.45
C ALA A 125 57.59 0.23 -19.08
N VAL A 126 56.46 0.83 -18.64
CA VAL A 126 56.34 1.62 -17.41
C VAL A 126 55.22 1.13 -16.51
N ARG A 127 55.43 1.23 -15.21
CA ARG A 127 54.42 0.89 -14.21
C ARG A 127 53.41 2.03 -14.05
N PRO A 128 52.09 1.77 -14.06
CA PRO A 128 51.09 2.78 -13.76
C PRO A 128 51.29 3.33 -12.34
N ASN A 129 51.02 4.62 -12.16
CA ASN A 129 51.09 5.29 -10.87
C ASN A 129 49.67 5.51 -10.28
N GLU A 130 49.61 6.09 -9.08
CA GLU A 130 48.36 6.45 -8.38
C GLU A 130 47.41 7.27 -9.27
N PHE A 131 47.95 8.22 -10.04
CA PHE A 131 47.15 9.05 -10.95
C PHE A 131 46.47 8.25 -12.07
N THR A 132 47.17 7.26 -12.63
CA THR A 132 46.61 6.39 -13.67
C THR A 132 45.44 5.57 -13.13
N TYR A 133 45.57 5.02 -11.92
CA TYR A 133 44.50 4.29 -11.24
C TYR A 133 43.32 5.21 -10.87
N ASN A 134 43.57 6.40 -10.32
CA ASN A 134 42.53 7.37 -9.96
C ASN A 134 41.72 7.82 -11.19
N SER A 135 42.39 8.01 -12.32
CA SER A 135 41.73 8.36 -13.60
C SER A 135 40.84 7.21 -14.09
N ALA A 136 41.28 5.95 -13.94
CA ALA A 136 40.47 4.78 -14.28
C ALA A 136 39.25 4.62 -13.36
N ILE A 137 39.41 4.80 -12.04
CA ILE A 137 38.31 4.79 -11.06
C ILE A 137 37.28 5.87 -11.40
N SER A 138 37.75 7.08 -11.72
CA SER A 138 36.89 8.21 -12.12
C SER A 138 36.20 7.98 -13.48
N ALA A 139 36.81 7.22 -14.39
CA ALA A 139 36.16 6.81 -15.63
C ALA A 139 34.99 5.85 -15.36
N CYS A 140 35.18 4.89 -14.44
CA CYS A 140 34.13 3.98 -13.98
C CYS A 140 32.98 4.72 -13.26
N GLU A 141 33.31 5.73 -12.45
CA GLU A 141 32.34 6.63 -11.79
C GLU A 141 31.44 7.34 -12.81
N LYS A 142 32.03 7.96 -13.85
CA LYS A 142 31.27 8.59 -14.96
C LYS A 142 30.47 7.57 -15.77
N GLY A 143 30.98 6.35 -15.88
CA GLY A 143 30.30 5.22 -16.50
C GLY A 143 29.19 4.58 -15.65
N ARG A 144 28.95 5.06 -14.42
CA ARG A 144 28.01 4.48 -13.43
C ARG A 144 28.30 3.01 -13.09
N ARG A 145 29.57 2.61 -13.10
CA ARG A 145 30.07 1.25 -12.85
C ARG A 145 30.83 1.15 -11.53
N TRP A 146 30.09 1.16 -10.43
CA TRP A 146 30.66 1.19 -9.08
C TRP A 146 31.44 -0.09 -8.74
N ALA A 147 30.97 -1.27 -9.15
CA ALA A 147 31.61 -2.55 -8.85
C ALA A 147 33.01 -2.63 -9.48
N GLU A 148 33.12 -2.18 -10.72
CA GLU A 148 34.39 -2.09 -11.44
C GLU A 148 35.31 -1.01 -10.83
N ALA A 149 34.77 0.13 -10.39
CA ALA A 149 35.53 1.15 -9.69
C ALA A 149 36.17 0.60 -8.39
N LEU A 150 35.40 -0.16 -7.60
CA LEU A 150 35.91 -0.81 -6.38
C LEU A 150 36.90 -1.93 -6.68
N ALA A 151 36.71 -2.68 -7.77
CA ALA A 151 37.67 -3.71 -8.19
C ALA A 151 39.03 -3.11 -8.57
N VAL A 152 39.04 -1.97 -9.27
CA VAL A 152 40.27 -1.23 -9.60
C VAL A 152 40.93 -0.68 -8.34
N PHE A 153 40.15 -0.12 -7.41
CA PHE A 153 40.64 0.36 -6.13
C PHE A 153 41.29 -0.77 -5.31
N ALA A 154 40.64 -1.92 -5.21
CA ALA A 154 41.17 -3.11 -4.52
C ALA A 154 42.42 -3.71 -5.19
N ALA A 155 42.68 -3.38 -6.46
CA ALA A 155 43.88 -3.81 -7.17
C ALA A 155 45.12 -2.93 -6.87
N MET A 156 44.96 -1.71 -6.35
CA MET A 156 46.08 -0.79 -6.07
C MET A 156 47.12 -1.38 -5.08
N PRO A 157 46.73 -2.02 -3.96
CA PRO A 157 47.71 -2.63 -3.06
C PRO A 157 48.49 -3.79 -3.71
N ARG A 158 47.85 -4.56 -4.60
CA ARG A 158 48.53 -5.62 -5.37
C ARG A 158 49.56 -5.06 -6.34
N ALA A 159 49.33 -3.84 -6.85
CA ALA A 159 50.28 -3.07 -7.64
C ALA A 159 51.36 -2.36 -6.79
N LYS A 160 51.38 -2.57 -5.46
CA LYS A 160 52.27 -1.89 -4.50
C LYS A 160 52.11 -0.37 -4.47
N LEU A 161 50.90 0.13 -4.75
CA LEU A 161 50.54 1.54 -4.65
C LEU A 161 49.71 1.81 -3.39
N ALA A 162 49.99 2.91 -2.70
CA ALA A 162 49.19 3.35 -1.56
C ALA A 162 48.00 4.18 -2.05
N ALA A 163 46.79 3.83 -1.63
CA ALA A 163 45.61 4.64 -1.94
C ALA A 163 45.68 5.96 -1.18
N ASN A 164 45.49 7.08 -1.89
CA ASN A 164 45.50 8.42 -1.32
C ASN A 164 44.07 8.98 -1.22
N VAL A 165 43.93 10.20 -0.69
CA VAL A 165 42.62 10.87 -0.52
C VAL A 165 41.83 10.94 -1.83
N ILE A 166 42.51 11.12 -2.97
CA ILE A 166 41.88 11.20 -4.30
C ILE A 166 41.35 9.82 -4.72
N SER A 167 42.12 8.75 -4.47
CA SER A 167 41.70 7.36 -4.74
C SER A 167 40.42 7.00 -3.97
N TYR A 168 40.41 7.29 -2.66
CA TYR A 168 39.25 7.08 -1.80
C TYR A 168 38.06 7.93 -2.23
N GLY A 169 38.28 9.22 -2.51
CA GLY A 169 37.23 10.14 -2.95
C GLY A 169 36.54 9.71 -4.24
N ALA A 170 37.31 9.28 -5.26
CA ALA A 170 36.78 8.78 -6.52
C ALA A 170 35.98 7.47 -6.34
N ALA A 171 36.48 6.54 -5.51
CA ALA A 171 35.77 5.30 -5.20
C ALA A 171 34.45 5.57 -4.44
N MET A 172 34.48 6.46 -3.44
CA MET A 172 33.27 6.85 -2.69
C MET A 172 32.25 7.59 -3.56
N SER A 173 32.69 8.45 -4.49
CA SER A 173 31.76 9.10 -5.43
C SER A 173 31.13 8.11 -6.40
N ALA A 174 31.85 7.04 -6.79
CA ALA A 174 31.26 5.96 -7.58
C ALA A 174 30.17 5.21 -6.79
N CYS A 175 30.39 4.95 -5.50
CA CYS A 175 29.38 4.38 -4.59
C CYS A 175 28.17 5.31 -4.40
N GLU A 176 28.42 6.61 -4.23
CA GLU A 176 27.40 7.66 -4.11
C GLU A 176 26.47 7.68 -5.32
N LYS A 177 27.00 7.66 -6.56
CA LYS A 177 26.18 7.61 -7.78
C LYS A 177 25.38 6.31 -7.96
N ALA A 178 25.78 5.24 -7.26
CA ALA A 178 25.11 3.95 -7.29
C ALA A 178 24.23 3.67 -6.05
N ALA A 179 24.07 4.64 -5.14
CA ALA A 179 23.33 4.49 -3.89
C ALA A 179 23.84 3.32 -2.99
N ARG A 180 25.14 3.01 -3.09
CA ARG A 180 25.82 1.94 -2.35
C ARG A 180 26.45 2.47 -1.06
N TRP A 181 25.59 2.73 -0.07
CA TRP A 181 25.97 3.41 1.17
C TRP A 181 26.84 2.53 2.09
N GLU A 182 26.60 1.22 2.17
CA GLU A 182 27.39 0.29 2.98
C GLU A 182 28.86 0.29 2.55
N GLU A 183 29.11 0.19 1.24
CA GLU A 183 30.46 0.25 0.70
C GLU A 183 31.13 1.61 0.89
N ALA A 184 30.36 2.71 0.79
CA ALA A 184 30.89 4.05 1.04
C ALA A 184 31.33 4.23 2.50
N LEU A 185 30.56 3.73 3.47
CA LEU A 185 30.91 3.73 4.89
C LEU A 185 32.14 2.86 5.17
N PHE A 186 32.21 1.68 4.55
CA PHE A 186 33.37 0.79 4.68
C PHE A 186 34.65 1.47 4.17
N LEU A 187 34.59 2.13 3.01
CA LEU A 187 35.72 2.89 2.48
C LEU A 187 36.14 4.01 3.42
N LEU A 188 35.20 4.78 3.96
CA LEU A 188 35.48 5.87 4.90
C LEU A 188 36.15 5.35 6.19
N ALA A 189 35.68 4.22 6.73
CA ALA A 189 36.28 3.58 7.88
C ALA A 189 37.71 3.08 7.60
N SER A 190 37.94 2.52 6.40
CA SER A 190 39.25 2.00 5.99
C SER A 190 40.33 3.07 5.80
N MET A 191 39.95 4.34 5.58
CA MET A 191 40.91 5.46 5.53
C MET A 191 41.70 5.61 6.83
N GLY A 192 41.07 5.40 7.99
CA GLY A 192 41.75 5.46 9.29
C GLY A 192 42.79 4.36 9.46
N GLY A 193 42.48 3.13 9.02
CA GLY A 193 43.42 2.00 9.04
C GLY A 193 44.58 2.15 8.04
N ALA A 194 44.37 2.90 6.96
CA ALA A 194 45.40 3.22 5.97
C ALA A 194 46.23 4.48 6.32
N ALA A 195 46.03 5.08 7.51
CA ALA A 195 46.65 6.32 7.93
C ALA A 195 46.42 7.51 6.97
N VAL A 196 45.28 7.52 6.26
CA VAL A 196 44.86 8.61 5.38
C VAL A 196 43.85 9.47 6.13
N ALA A 197 44.15 10.77 6.28
CA ALA A 197 43.24 11.69 6.95
C ALA A 197 41.92 11.83 6.17
N LYS A 198 40.80 11.63 6.86
CA LYS A 198 39.47 11.90 6.30
C LYS A 198 39.32 13.41 6.14
N ASN A 199 38.69 13.84 5.04
CA ASN A 199 38.42 15.25 4.77
C ASN A 199 36.92 15.45 4.55
N THR A 200 36.50 16.72 4.45
CA THR A 200 35.09 17.09 4.23
C THR A 200 34.50 16.41 3.00
N ILE A 201 35.26 16.25 1.90
CA ILE A 201 34.78 15.61 0.66
C ILE A 201 34.48 14.11 0.89
N ALA A 202 35.33 13.40 1.64
CA ALA A 202 35.11 12.00 1.97
C ALA A 202 33.82 11.80 2.77
N PHE A 203 33.59 12.64 3.78
CA PHE A 203 32.35 12.64 4.55
C PHE A 203 31.14 13.06 3.69
N CYS A 204 31.25 14.09 2.85
CA CYS A 204 30.19 14.48 1.91
C CYS A 204 29.77 13.32 1.01
N ASN A 205 30.72 12.61 0.39
CA ASN A 205 30.41 11.50 -0.50
C ASN A 205 29.73 10.34 0.24
N ALA A 206 30.16 10.04 1.47
CA ALA A 206 29.53 9.02 2.30
C ALA A 206 28.11 9.42 2.73
N ILE A 207 27.91 10.66 3.19
CA ILE A 207 26.60 11.19 3.59
C ILE A 207 25.64 11.21 2.39
N SER A 208 26.09 11.68 1.22
CA SER A 208 25.29 11.68 -0.02
C SER A 208 24.98 10.27 -0.54
N ALA A 209 25.87 9.29 -0.30
CA ALA A 209 25.59 7.88 -0.60
C ALA A 209 24.47 7.33 0.31
N CYS A 210 24.52 7.63 1.61
CA CYS A 210 23.47 7.29 2.57
C CYS A 210 22.13 7.98 2.25
N GLU A 211 22.17 9.27 1.86
CA GLU A 211 20.99 10.01 1.41
C GLU A 211 20.32 9.33 0.22
N LYS A 212 21.08 8.86 -0.77
CA LYS A 212 20.54 8.11 -1.92
C LYS A 212 20.08 6.71 -1.55
N GLY A 213 20.67 6.11 -0.51
CA GLY A 213 20.23 4.85 0.08
C GLY A 213 18.98 4.96 0.95
N GLY A 214 18.58 6.17 1.35
CA GLY A 214 17.45 6.40 2.26
C GLY A 214 17.76 6.15 3.75
N GLU A 215 19.03 6.00 4.10
CA GLU A 215 19.47 5.67 5.46
C GLU A 215 19.85 6.92 6.24
N TRP A 216 19.01 7.36 7.18
CA TRP A 216 19.20 8.60 7.94
C TRP A 216 20.03 8.41 9.23
N LEU A 217 19.94 7.24 9.88
CA LEU A 217 20.66 6.97 11.13
C LEU A 217 22.19 7.02 10.97
N PRO A 218 22.80 6.37 9.95
CA PRO A 218 24.23 6.47 9.72
C PRO A 218 24.66 7.91 9.41
N VAL A 219 23.81 8.71 8.76
CA VAL A 219 24.13 10.11 8.44
C VAL A 219 24.29 10.95 9.69
N LEU A 220 23.41 10.80 10.69
CA LEU A 220 23.54 11.52 11.96
C LEU A 220 24.81 11.12 12.71
N GLN A 221 25.17 9.83 12.70
CA GLN A 221 26.41 9.33 13.29
C GLN A 221 27.65 9.91 12.58
N LEU A 222 27.63 9.98 11.25
CA LEU A 222 28.71 10.60 10.47
C LEU A 222 28.85 12.09 10.77
N LEU A 223 27.75 12.83 10.89
CA LEU A 223 27.80 14.23 11.27
C LEU A 223 28.42 14.41 12.66
N GLN A 224 28.08 13.56 13.62
CA GLN A 224 28.70 13.58 14.95
C GLN A 224 30.19 13.25 14.87
N GLN A 225 30.57 12.22 14.11
CA GLN A 225 31.96 11.85 13.88
C GLN A 225 32.78 12.99 13.25
N MET A 226 32.21 13.79 12.36
CA MET A 226 32.88 14.98 11.83
C MET A 226 33.22 16.00 12.92
N LEU A 227 32.38 16.16 13.96
CA LEU A 227 32.73 17.03 15.10
C LEU A 227 33.84 16.42 15.94
N ASP A 228 33.74 15.13 16.23
CA ASP A 228 34.71 14.42 17.07
C ASP A 228 36.11 14.42 16.43
N GLU A 229 36.17 14.31 15.09
CA GLU A 229 37.40 14.38 14.29
C GLU A 229 37.79 15.81 13.90
N SER A 230 37.09 16.85 14.40
CA SER A 230 37.34 18.28 14.12
C SER A 230 37.32 18.66 12.63
N VAL A 231 36.52 17.97 11.82
CA VAL A 231 36.33 18.24 10.39
C VAL A 231 35.15 19.19 10.19
N GLU A 232 35.39 20.28 9.46
CA GLU A 232 34.34 21.27 9.16
C GLU A 232 33.18 20.67 8.35
N ARG A 233 31.96 20.96 8.81
CA ARG A 233 30.72 20.61 8.12
C ARG A 233 30.39 21.70 7.10
N SER A 234 30.04 21.28 5.89
CA SER A 234 29.65 22.18 4.80
C SER A 234 28.13 22.27 4.65
N THR A 235 27.64 23.27 3.92
CA THR A 235 26.23 23.34 3.51
C THR A 235 25.77 22.05 2.84
N VAL A 236 26.61 21.46 1.97
CA VAL A 236 26.33 20.18 1.28
C VAL A 236 26.12 19.04 2.28
N THR A 237 26.91 18.95 3.35
CA THR A 237 26.73 17.90 4.38
C THR A 237 25.41 18.04 5.12
N PHE A 238 24.99 19.26 5.45
CA PHE A 238 23.71 19.49 6.11
C PHE A 238 22.52 19.26 5.17
N CYS A 239 22.58 19.75 3.93
CA CYS A 239 21.52 19.55 2.94
C CYS A 239 21.33 18.05 2.64
N ALA A 240 22.40 17.30 2.44
CA ALA A 240 22.32 15.85 2.23
C ALA A 240 21.76 15.13 3.47
N ALA A 241 22.08 15.58 4.69
CA ALA A 241 21.50 15.01 5.90
C ALA A 241 20.01 15.30 6.07
N ILE A 242 19.58 16.54 5.81
CA ILE A 242 18.17 16.94 5.82
C ILE A 242 17.40 16.14 4.77
N SER A 243 17.94 15.98 3.55
CA SER A 243 17.34 15.16 2.48
C SER A 243 17.28 13.67 2.83
N ALA A 244 18.24 13.14 3.58
CA ALA A 244 18.17 11.77 4.09
C ALA A 244 17.03 11.59 5.10
N CYS A 245 16.86 12.55 6.03
CA CYS A 245 15.74 12.58 6.97
C CYS A 245 14.38 12.74 6.25
N GLU A 246 14.33 13.57 5.20
CA GLU A 246 13.16 13.76 4.34
C GLU A 246 12.71 12.43 3.69
N LYS A 247 13.63 11.61 3.18
CA LYS A 247 13.32 10.29 2.61
C LYS A 247 12.88 9.27 3.66
N ALA A 248 13.33 9.43 4.89
CA ALA A 248 12.99 8.57 6.02
C ALA A 248 11.71 8.98 6.76
N PHE A 249 11.03 10.06 6.34
CA PHE A 249 9.85 10.63 7.02
C PHE A 249 10.14 11.18 8.44
N GLU A 250 11.41 11.47 8.77
CA GLU A 250 11.86 11.93 10.09
C GLU A 250 11.97 13.46 10.14
N TRP A 251 10.81 14.14 10.19
CA TRP A 251 10.72 15.59 10.11
C TRP A 251 11.35 16.33 11.31
N GLN A 252 11.32 15.73 12.51
CA GLN A 252 11.91 16.35 13.71
C GLN A 252 13.43 16.49 13.59
N SER A 253 14.09 15.42 13.16
CA SER A 253 15.55 15.40 12.93
C SER A 253 15.94 16.37 11.83
N ALA A 254 15.16 16.43 10.74
CA ALA A 254 15.37 17.40 9.67
C ALA A 254 15.30 18.86 10.16
N LEU A 255 14.30 19.20 10.98
CA LEU A 255 14.18 20.54 11.59
C LEU A 255 15.34 20.84 12.53
N GLN A 256 15.72 19.90 13.39
CA GLN A 256 16.82 20.09 14.32
C GLN A 256 18.13 20.39 13.58
N LEU A 257 18.44 19.62 12.53
CA LEU A 257 19.61 19.86 11.69
C LEU A 257 19.55 21.23 10.99
N PHE A 258 18.38 21.62 10.50
CA PHE A 258 18.18 22.92 9.84
C PHE A 258 18.48 24.10 10.78
N TRP A 259 18.01 24.04 12.03
CA TRP A 259 18.27 25.08 13.03
C TRP A 259 19.72 25.09 13.54
N GLN A 260 20.42 23.96 13.50
CA GLN A 260 21.84 23.87 13.85
C GLN A 260 22.77 24.53 12.82
N MET A 261 22.36 24.67 11.56
CA MET A 261 23.18 25.30 10.51
C MET A 261 23.70 26.69 10.89
N PRO A 262 22.83 27.68 11.26
CA PRO A 262 23.29 29.02 11.65
C PRO A 262 24.10 29.04 12.95
N GLU A 263 23.82 28.15 13.91
CA GLU A 263 24.60 28.04 15.15
C GLU A 263 26.06 27.64 14.88
N GLN A 264 26.29 26.90 13.79
CA GLN A 264 27.62 26.47 13.35
C GLN A 264 28.21 27.37 12.26
N GLY A 265 27.61 28.53 11.99
CA GLY A 265 28.07 29.48 10.97
C GLY A 265 27.90 29.00 9.53
N VAL A 266 27.07 27.98 9.29
CA VAL A 266 26.76 27.46 7.95
C VAL A 266 25.50 28.15 7.41
N PRO A 267 25.53 28.77 6.22
CA PRO A 267 24.37 29.44 5.65
C PRO A 267 23.29 28.45 5.23
N GLN A 268 22.03 28.80 5.48
CA GLN A 268 20.86 28.07 4.99
C GLN A 268 20.58 28.51 3.55
N ASP A 269 20.62 27.57 2.61
CA ASP A 269 20.36 27.80 1.19
C ASP A 269 18.96 27.32 0.76
N ASP A 270 18.61 27.54 -0.50
CA ASP A 270 17.34 27.12 -1.09
C ASP A 270 17.12 25.60 -1.02
N ILE A 271 18.19 24.82 -1.13
CA ILE A 271 18.17 23.36 -1.02
C ILE A 271 17.79 22.94 0.41
N ALA A 272 18.43 23.51 1.44
CA ALA A 272 18.14 23.23 2.84
C ALA A 272 16.68 23.55 3.18
N PHE A 273 16.19 24.73 2.78
CA PHE A 273 14.79 25.13 2.97
C PHE A 273 13.82 24.19 2.24
N SER A 274 14.10 23.85 0.98
CA SER A 274 13.22 22.97 0.19
C SER A 274 13.14 21.56 0.80
N ALA A 275 14.28 20.99 1.21
CA ALA A 275 14.36 19.67 1.81
C ALA A 275 13.64 19.61 3.17
N VAL A 276 13.81 20.62 4.04
CA VAL A 276 13.12 20.64 5.34
C VAL A 276 11.61 20.88 5.20
N ILE A 277 11.17 21.66 4.21
CA ILE A 277 9.75 21.87 3.92
C ILE A 277 9.13 20.55 3.41
N SER A 278 9.81 19.83 2.52
CA SER A 278 9.33 18.50 2.08
C SER A 278 9.38 17.44 3.19
N ALA A 279 10.33 17.54 4.13
CA ALA A 279 10.31 16.69 5.32
C ALA A 279 9.08 17.00 6.18
N CYS A 280 8.72 18.27 6.35
CA CYS A 280 7.51 18.69 7.08
C CYS A 280 6.22 18.25 6.37
N GLU A 281 6.17 18.32 5.04
CA GLU A 281 5.09 17.76 4.21
C GLU A 281 4.87 16.28 4.53
N LYS A 282 5.93 15.47 4.42
CA LYS A 282 5.91 14.04 4.69
C LYS A 282 5.56 13.70 6.15
N GLY A 283 5.91 14.58 7.07
CA GLY A 283 5.54 14.51 8.49
C GLY A 283 4.13 15.04 8.82
N GLY A 284 3.39 15.56 7.84
CA GLY A 284 2.05 16.14 8.05
C GLY A 284 2.04 17.46 8.83
N LYS A 285 3.18 18.16 8.92
CA LYS A 285 3.35 19.42 9.67
C LYS A 285 3.24 20.64 8.77
N TRP A 286 2.03 20.86 8.22
CA TRP A 286 1.75 21.96 7.28
C TRP A 286 2.02 23.36 7.86
N GLU A 287 1.71 23.60 9.14
CA GLU A 287 1.97 24.90 9.80
C GLU A 287 3.46 25.26 9.81
N MET A 288 4.32 24.26 10.07
CA MET A 288 5.77 24.44 10.08
C MET A 288 6.29 24.66 8.66
N ALA A 289 5.76 23.91 7.68
CA ALA A 289 6.10 24.10 6.26
C ALA A 289 5.78 25.55 5.81
N LEU A 290 4.64 26.11 6.21
CA LEU A 290 4.28 27.50 5.90
C LEU A 290 5.15 28.53 6.60
N ASN A 291 5.45 28.31 7.89
CA ASN A 291 6.34 29.19 8.64
C ASN A 291 7.73 29.25 8.00
N LEU A 292 8.26 28.11 7.56
CA LEU A 292 9.56 28.02 6.89
C LEU A 292 9.54 28.69 5.52
N LEU A 293 8.45 28.54 4.75
CA LEU A 293 8.27 29.21 3.47
C LEU A 293 8.25 30.74 3.63
N GLN A 294 7.60 31.26 4.67
CA GLN A 294 7.57 32.69 5.00
C GLN A 294 8.93 33.23 5.45
N LYS A 295 9.76 32.39 6.06
CA LYS A 295 11.13 32.75 6.49
C LYS A 295 12.14 32.78 5.34
N MET A 296 11.86 32.17 4.19
CA MET A 296 12.80 32.18 3.06
C MET A 296 13.12 33.62 2.58
N PRO A 297 12.13 34.49 2.29
CA PRO A 297 12.41 35.89 1.94
C PRO A 297 13.11 36.69 3.04
N GLU A 298 12.79 36.42 4.31
CA GLU A 298 13.44 37.05 5.47
C GLU A 298 14.93 36.69 5.56
N ALA A 299 15.27 35.44 5.19
CA ALA A 299 16.63 34.94 5.09
C ALA A 299 17.34 35.34 3.78
N GLN A 300 16.75 36.23 2.96
CA GLN A 300 17.25 36.64 1.63
C GLN A 300 17.38 35.49 0.62
N VAL A 301 16.64 34.39 0.84
CA VAL A 301 16.59 33.24 -0.08
C VAL A 301 15.31 33.35 -0.92
N ALA A 302 15.45 33.30 -2.25
CA ALA A 302 14.30 33.31 -3.13
C ALA A 302 13.45 32.04 -2.93
N VAL A 303 12.13 32.21 -2.81
CA VAL A 303 11.20 31.07 -2.72
C VAL A 303 11.33 30.21 -3.99
N SER A 304 11.82 28.98 -3.81
CA SER A 304 11.98 28.02 -4.90
C SER A 304 10.62 27.42 -5.28
N THR A 305 10.48 26.97 -6.54
CA THR A 305 9.25 26.28 -6.97
C THR A 305 9.05 24.98 -6.20
N VAL A 306 10.15 24.29 -5.85
CA VAL A 306 10.14 23.03 -5.09
C VAL A 306 9.65 23.25 -3.65
N ALA A 307 10.15 24.28 -2.96
CA ALA A 307 9.70 24.64 -1.61
C ALA A 307 8.21 25.02 -1.60
N LEU A 308 7.79 25.80 -2.60
CA LEU A 308 6.39 26.17 -2.76
C LEU A 308 5.51 24.94 -3.04
N SER A 309 5.92 24.05 -3.96
CA SER A 309 5.16 22.83 -4.26
C SER A 309 5.01 21.93 -3.03
N ALA A 310 6.08 21.77 -2.25
CA ALA A 310 6.06 20.98 -1.02
C ALA A 310 5.16 21.60 0.07
N ALA A 311 5.10 22.94 0.14
CA ALA A 311 4.18 23.62 1.04
C ALA A 311 2.71 23.48 0.61
N VAL A 312 2.42 23.55 -0.69
CA VAL A 312 1.06 23.33 -1.23
C VAL A 312 0.62 21.88 -1.01
N THR A 313 1.47 20.89 -1.27
CA THR A 313 1.17 19.47 -0.99
C THR A 313 1.00 19.20 0.50
N ALA A 314 1.78 19.85 1.37
CA ALA A 314 1.59 19.74 2.82
C ALA A 314 0.20 20.24 3.26
N CYS A 315 -0.24 21.38 2.73
CA CYS A 315 -1.57 21.93 2.99
C CYS A 315 -2.68 21.03 2.42
N GLU A 316 -2.49 20.52 1.20
CA GLU A 316 -3.38 19.56 0.56
C GLU A 316 -3.54 18.29 1.41
N GLY A 317 -2.44 17.68 1.86
CA GLY A 317 -2.39 16.47 2.68
C GLY A 317 -3.24 16.54 3.94
N MET A 318 -3.30 17.72 4.58
CA MET A 318 -4.00 17.97 5.84
C MET A 318 -5.36 18.66 5.66
N GLY A 319 -5.86 18.76 4.42
CA GLY A 319 -7.20 19.28 4.12
C GLY A 319 -7.32 20.81 4.12
N GLN A 320 -6.21 21.54 4.20
CA GLN A 320 -6.16 23.01 4.17
C GLN A 320 -6.16 23.54 2.73
N TRP A 321 -7.23 23.24 1.99
CA TRP A 321 -7.31 23.52 0.55
C TRP A 321 -7.34 25.02 0.23
N GLU A 322 -7.95 25.85 1.08
CA GLU A 322 -8.01 27.32 0.89
C GLU A 322 -6.62 27.95 0.89
N LEU A 323 -5.79 27.56 1.86
CA LEU A 323 -4.40 28.03 1.98
C LEU A 323 -3.55 27.52 0.82
N ALA A 324 -3.73 26.26 0.41
CA ALA A 324 -3.04 25.68 -0.73
C ALA A 324 -3.32 26.46 -2.03
N LEU A 325 -4.59 26.80 -2.29
CA LEU A 325 -4.99 27.59 -3.45
C LEU A 325 -4.51 29.04 -3.35
N HIS A 326 -4.58 29.66 -2.17
CA HIS A 326 -4.06 31.01 -1.97
C HIS A 326 -2.56 31.10 -2.28
N LEU A 327 -1.77 30.14 -1.82
CA LEU A 327 -0.33 30.05 -2.13
C LEU A 327 -0.07 29.83 -3.62
N PHE A 328 -0.90 29.01 -4.28
CA PHE A 328 -0.84 28.81 -5.72
C PHE A 328 -1.05 30.11 -6.50
N PHE A 329 -2.10 30.86 -6.19
CA PHE A 329 -2.41 32.11 -6.90
C PHE A 329 -1.40 33.23 -6.60
N GLN A 330 -0.80 33.24 -5.40
CA GLN A 330 0.23 34.23 -5.04
C GLN A 330 1.57 34.03 -5.75
N SER A 331 1.89 32.82 -6.19
CA SER A 331 3.24 32.52 -6.67
C SER A 331 3.56 33.08 -8.06
N GLY A 332 2.55 33.28 -8.90
CA GLY A 332 2.68 33.67 -10.32
C GLY A 332 3.47 32.69 -11.21
N LYS A 333 4.19 31.72 -10.62
CA LYS A 333 5.00 30.70 -11.28
C LYS A 333 4.28 29.37 -11.19
N VAL A 334 3.97 28.78 -12.34
CA VAL A 334 3.23 27.51 -12.41
C VAL A 334 4.10 26.48 -13.10
N ASP A 335 4.42 25.40 -12.38
CA ASP A 335 4.94 24.16 -12.95
C ASP A 335 3.86 23.06 -12.85
N THR A 336 4.10 21.95 -13.55
CA THR A 336 3.14 20.83 -13.61
C THR A 336 2.86 20.22 -12.23
N ILE A 337 3.84 20.22 -11.32
CA ILE A 337 3.70 19.60 -9.99
C ILE A 337 2.81 20.47 -9.12
N LEU A 338 3.12 21.76 -9.01
CA LEU A 338 2.37 22.74 -8.24
C LEU A 338 0.91 22.85 -8.70
N ALA A 339 0.67 22.82 -10.02
CA ALA A 339 -0.68 22.84 -10.58
C ALA A 339 -1.46 21.55 -10.30
N ASN A 340 -0.81 20.38 -10.35
CA ASN A 340 -1.44 19.12 -9.94
C ASN A 340 -1.85 19.13 -8.46
N SER A 341 -0.96 19.63 -7.58
CA SER A 341 -1.25 19.78 -6.14
C SER A 341 -2.39 20.76 -5.88
N ALA A 342 -2.50 21.84 -6.67
CA ALA A 342 -3.60 22.79 -6.58
C ALA A 342 -4.94 22.18 -7.02
N ILE A 343 -4.96 21.40 -8.12
CA ILE A 343 -6.19 20.68 -8.55
C ILE A 343 -6.59 19.63 -7.50
N ALA A 344 -5.64 18.90 -6.92
CA ALA A 344 -5.91 17.95 -5.82
C ALA A 344 -6.42 18.65 -4.56
N ALA A 345 -5.92 19.85 -4.24
CA ALA A 345 -6.45 20.67 -3.16
C ALA A 345 -7.90 21.11 -3.46
N ALA A 346 -8.19 21.55 -4.70
CA ALA A 346 -9.55 21.90 -5.13
C ALA A 346 -10.51 20.70 -5.05
N GLU A 347 -10.05 19.49 -5.40
CA GLU A 347 -10.80 18.24 -5.20
C GLU A 347 -11.19 18.04 -3.73
N LYS A 348 -10.23 18.18 -2.80
CA LYS A 348 -10.50 18.06 -1.35
C LYS A 348 -11.45 19.15 -0.83
N GLY A 349 -11.40 20.34 -1.42
CA GLY A 349 -12.33 21.44 -1.14
C GLY A 349 -13.71 21.30 -1.79
N GLY A 350 -13.93 20.29 -2.64
CA GLY A 350 -15.17 20.13 -3.41
C GLY A 350 -15.40 21.22 -4.47
N ARG A 351 -14.37 21.97 -4.84
CA ARG A 351 -14.41 23.09 -5.79
C ARG A 351 -14.09 22.61 -7.20
N TRP A 352 -15.03 21.88 -7.79
CA TRP A 352 -14.91 21.34 -9.15
C TRP A 352 -14.76 22.45 -10.21
N ASP A 353 -15.37 23.61 -9.98
CA ASP A 353 -15.28 24.81 -10.82
C ASP A 353 -13.83 25.29 -10.94
N LEU A 354 -13.15 25.44 -9.81
CA LEU A 354 -11.75 25.85 -9.76
C LEU A 354 -10.82 24.77 -10.32
N ALA A 355 -11.12 23.49 -10.11
CA ALA A 355 -10.33 22.39 -10.66
C ALA A 355 -10.32 22.41 -12.21
N LEU A 356 -11.45 22.72 -12.83
CA LEU A 356 -11.56 22.87 -14.30
C LEU A 356 -10.88 24.16 -14.80
N GLU A 357 -11.00 25.26 -14.07
CA GLU A 357 -10.29 26.50 -14.40
C GLU A 357 -8.77 26.30 -14.38
N LEU A 358 -8.25 25.63 -13.34
CA LEU A 358 -6.85 25.27 -13.22
C LEU A 358 -6.40 24.30 -14.33
N LEU A 359 -7.25 23.37 -14.77
CA LEU A 359 -6.96 22.52 -15.92
C LEU A 359 -6.84 23.35 -17.21
N GLY A 360 -7.69 24.37 -17.39
CA GLY A 360 -7.61 25.32 -18.51
C GLY A 360 -6.34 26.19 -18.49
N GLU A 361 -5.77 26.47 -17.31
CA GLU A 361 -4.47 27.15 -17.23
C GLU A 361 -3.33 26.36 -17.86
N PHE A 362 -3.39 25.02 -17.88
CA PHE A 362 -2.37 24.20 -18.54
C PHE A 362 -2.29 24.51 -20.03
N GLU A 363 -3.43 24.74 -20.69
CA GLU A 363 -3.46 25.11 -22.11
C GLU A 363 -2.89 26.52 -22.33
N ARG A 364 -3.31 27.49 -21.50
CA ARG A 364 -2.85 28.88 -21.60
C ARG A 364 -1.33 28.98 -21.39
N LYS A 365 -0.78 28.20 -20.46
CA LYS A 365 0.64 28.19 -20.10
C LYS A 365 1.45 27.13 -20.85
N LYS A 366 0.84 26.37 -21.78
CA LYS A 366 1.45 25.27 -22.54
C LYS A 366 2.15 24.23 -21.65
N LEU A 367 1.56 23.94 -20.50
CA LEU A 367 2.02 22.90 -19.59
C LEU A 367 1.49 21.54 -20.05
N ARG A 368 2.29 20.49 -19.85
CA ARG A 368 1.87 19.13 -20.19
C ARG A 368 0.90 18.62 -19.12
N LYS A 369 -0.34 18.34 -19.51
CA LYS A 369 -1.31 17.62 -18.68
C LYS A 369 -0.87 16.15 -18.55
N THR A 370 -1.01 15.57 -17.36
CA THR A 370 -0.70 14.16 -17.10
C THR A 370 -1.97 13.41 -16.69
N GLU A 371 -1.89 12.07 -16.63
CA GLU A 371 -2.99 11.24 -16.13
C GLU A 371 -3.43 11.67 -14.71
N ILE A 372 -2.48 12.09 -13.87
CA ILE A 372 -2.75 12.58 -12.50
C ILE A 372 -3.60 13.86 -12.56
N THR A 373 -3.28 14.79 -13.46
CA THR A 373 -4.03 16.05 -13.65
C THR A 373 -5.50 15.77 -14.00
N TYR A 374 -5.73 14.90 -15.00
CA TYR A 374 -7.07 14.53 -15.43
C TYR A 374 -7.84 13.76 -14.37
N THR A 375 -7.18 12.83 -13.67
CA THR A 375 -7.82 12.02 -12.63
C THR A 375 -8.34 12.90 -11.50
N ALA A 376 -7.54 13.85 -11.00
CA ALA A 376 -7.96 14.73 -9.91
C ALA A 376 -9.11 15.66 -10.34
N ALA A 377 -9.06 16.19 -11.57
CA ALA A 377 -10.15 17.00 -12.13
C ALA A 377 -11.47 16.21 -12.27
N ILE A 378 -11.41 14.99 -12.82
CA ILE A 378 -12.58 14.10 -12.95
C ILE A 378 -13.11 13.68 -11.58
N SER A 379 -12.24 13.36 -10.61
CA SER A 379 -12.64 13.04 -9.24
C SER A 379 -13.30 14.23 -8.53
N SER A 380 -12.85 15.46 -8.78
CA SER A 380 -13.52 16.67 -8.26
C SER A 380 -14.94 16.82 -8.84
N CYS A 381 -15.12 16.53 -10.12
CA CYS A 381 -16.43 16.53 -10.77
C CYS A 381 -17.33 15.39 -10.23
N GLU A 382 -16.75 14.21 -9.95
CA GLU A 382 -17.43 13.10 -9.27
C GLU A 382 -18.00 13.55 -7.92
N ALA A 383 -17.19 14.21 -7.09
CA ALA A 383 -17.58 14.69 -5.78
C ALA A 383 -18.73 15.71 -5.85
N ALA A 384 -18.79 16.51 -6.90
CA ALA A 384 -19.82 17.51 -7.15
C ALA A 384 -21.03 17.00 -7.97
N SER A 385 -21.05 15.71 -8.33
CA SER A 385 -22.07 15.09 -9.19
C SER A 385 -22.26 15.77 -10.56
N GLN A 386 -21.19 16.39 -11.10
CA GLN A 386 -21.21 17.07 -12.41
C GLN A 386 -20.76 16.13 -13.53
N TRP A 387 -21.69 15.29 -14.01
CA TRP A 387 -21.37 14.25 -14.99
C TRP A 387 -20.99 14.80 -16.38
N GLU A 388 -21.57 15.93 -16.82
CA GLU A 388 -21.28 16.53 -18.13
C GLU A 388 -19.84 17.05 -18.21
N ALA A 389 -19.42 17.78 -17.17
CA ALA A 389 -18.06 18.27 -17.07
C ALA A 389 -17.05 17.12 -16.94
N ALA A 390 -17.36 16.10 -16.13
CA ALA A 390 -16.53 14.91 -15.99
C ALA A 390 -16.34 14.19 -17.35
N LEU A 391 -17.42 14.06 -18.13
CA LEU A 391 -17.38 13.46 -19.46
C LEU A 391 -16.57 14.28 -20.46
N ALA A 392 -16.73 15.61 -20.46
CA ALA A 392 -15.97 16.50 -21.33
C ALA A 392 -14.46 16.37 -21.09
N VAL A 393 -14.04 16.43 -19.82
CA VAL A 393 -12.63 16.25 -19.42
C VAL A 393 -12.11 14.86 -19.76
N PHE A 394 -12.94 13.83 -19.59
CA PHE A 394 -12.57 12.46 -19.95
C PHE A 394 -12.35 12.28 -21.46
N VAL A 395 -13.21 12.87 -22.29
CA VAL A 395 -13.05 12.86 -23.76
C VAL A 395 -11.80 13.62 -24.18
N GLU A 396 -11.52 14.77 -23.55
CA GLU A 396 -10.30 15.53 -23.78
C GLU A 396 -9.05 14.68 -23.46
N MET A 397 -9.03 14.02 -22.30
CA MET A 397 -7.95 13.10 -21.90
C MET A 397 -7.71 12.00 -22.93
N MET A 398 -8.78 11.39 -23.46
CA MET A 398 -8.67 10.34 -24.48
C MET A 398 -8.05 10.82 -25.79
N ASN A 399 -8.27 12.09 -26.16
CA ASN A 399 -7.70 12.68 -27.36
C ASN A 399 -6.22 13.05 -27.16
N GLU A 400 -5.84 13.51 -25.96
CA GLU A 400 -4.47 13.97 -25.68
C GLU A 400 -3.50 12.86 -25.25
N ILE A 401 -3.98 11.78 -24.61
CA ILE A 401 -3.13 10.72 -24.03
C ILE A 401 -3.50 9.35 -24.62
N PRO A 402 -2.96 8.94 -25.80
CA PRO A 402 -3.47 7.78 -26.54
C PRO A 402 -3.25 6.37 -25.96
N ASN A 403 -2.77 6.20 -24.71
CA ASN A 403 -2.36 4.89 -24.18
C ASN A 403 -3.08 4.48 -22.87
N SER A 404 -4.10 3.61 -23.05
CA SER A 404 -4.53 2.43 -22.27
C SER A 404 -4.67 2.38 -20.72
N THR A 405 -5.07 3.45 -20.03
CA THR A 405 -5.38 3.37 -18.56
C THR A 405 -6.68 4.04 -18.09
N TYR A 406 -7.71 4.12 -18.93
CA TYR A 406 -8.93 4.90 -18.61
C TYR A 406 -9.91 4.28 -17.59
N GLY A 407 -9.61 3.10 -17.04
CA GLY A 407 -10.59 2.35 -16.24
C GLY A 407 -11.09 3.13 -15.01
N ILE A 408 -10.20 3.79 -14.28
CA ILE A 408 -10.57 4.52 -13.06
C ILE A 408 -11.36 5.78 -13.41
N GLN A 409 -10.88 6.54 -14.40
CA GLN A 409 -11.48 7.81 -14.82
C GLN A 409 -12.86 7.59 -15.43
N LEU A 410 -13.03 6.57 -16.28
CA LEU A 410 -14.34 6.14 -16.76
C LEU A 410 -15.26 5.78 -15.60
N GLY A 411 -14.76 5.01 -14.63
CA GLY A 411 -15.52 4.62 -13.46
C GLY A 411 -16.01 5.82 -12.63
N SER A 412 -15.19 6.87 -12.47
CA SER A 412 -15.60 8.12 -11.82
C SER A 412 -16.68 8.86 -12.61
N VAL A 413 -16.58 8.95 -13.94
CA VAL A 413 -17.63 9.53 -14.79
C VAL A 413 -18.96 8.74 -14.65
N LEU A 414 -18.87 7.42 -14.65
CA LEU A 414 -20.03 6.53 -14.49
C LEU A 414 -20.64 6.60 -13.09
N ALA A 415 -19.83 6.76 -12.05
CA ALA A 415 -20.31 6.99 -10.69
C ALA A 415 -21.13 8.28 -10.60
N CYS A 416 -20.64 9.33 -11.27
CA CYS A 416 -21.31 10.62 -11.41
C CYS A 416 -22.66 10.46 -12.13
N LEU A 417 -22.67 9.79 -13.28
CA LEU A 417 -23.88 9.51 -14.05
C LEU A 417 -24.91 8.68 -13.25
N GLN A 418 -24.44 7.69 -12.50
CA GLN A 418 -25.29 6.86 -11.64
C GLN A 418 -25.97 7.67 -10.54
N GLN A 419 -25.30 8.67 -9.96
CA GLN A 419 -25.88 9.54 -8.93
C GLN A 419 -27.02 10.41 -9.49
N VAL A 420 -26.88 10.91 -10.71
CA VAL A 420 -27.85 11.86 -11.32
C VAL A 420 -28.98 11.14 -12.06
N HIS A 421 -28.65 10.17 -12.92
CA HIS A 421 -29.58 9.51 -13.84
C HIS A 421 -29.90 8.06 -13.45
N GLY A 422 -29.31 7.58 -12.36
CA GLY A 422 -29.52 6.23 -11.86
C GLY A 422 -28.65 5.17 -12.55
N ARG A 423 -28.69 3.96 -11.97
CA ARG A 423 -27.86 2.83 -12.38
C ARG A 423 -28.07 2.35 -13.83
N PRO A 424 -29.30 2.34 -14.41
CA PRO A 424 -29.48 1.86 -15.78
C PRO A 424 -28.74 2.70 -16.83
N ARG A 425 -28.74 4.03 -16.69
CA ARG A 425 -28.08 4.93 -17.64
C ARG A 425 -26.55 4.80 -17.59
N ALA A 426 -26.00 4.59 -16.39
CA ALA A 426 -24.58 4.30 -16.22
C ALA A 426 -24.17 2.97 -16.89
N LEU A 427 -25.02 1.94 -16.83
CA LEU A 427 -24.77 0.68 -17.52
C LEU A 427 -24.79 0.83 -19.05
N GLU A 428 -25.74 1.59 -19.59
CA GLU A 428 -25.83 1.87 -21.03
C GLU A 428 -24.58 2.59 -21.55
N MET A 429 -24.13 3.64 -20.86
CA MET A 429 -22.90 4.34 -21.22
C MET A 429 -21.65 3.46 -21.08
N LEU A 430 -21.59 2.61 -20.05
CA LEU A 430 -20.52 1.63 -19.88
C LEU A 430 -20.50 0.64 -21.06
N GLU A 431 -21.66 0.18 -21.53
CA GLU A 431 -21.77 -0.69 -22.71
C GLU A 431 -21.34 0.01 -23.99
N ASP A 432 -21.72 1.26 -24.20
CA ASP A 432 -21.32 2.04 -25.38
C ASP A 432 -19.80 2.27 -25.39
N PHE A 433 -19.22 2.59 -24.23
CA PHE A 433 -17.77 2.71 -24.08
C PHE A 433 -17.06 1.37 -24.32
N ARG A 434 -17.64 0.27 -23.84
CA ARG A 434 -17.16 -1.09 -24.10
C ARG A 434 -17.14 -1.39 -25.60
N ARG A 435 -18.17 -0.98 -26.34
CA ARG A 435 -18.25 -1.17 -27.81
C ARG A 435 -17.17 -0.37 -28.54
N SER A 436 -16.90 0.87 -28.12
CA SER A 436 -15.80 1.65 -28.70
C SER A 436 -14.41 1.05 -28.41
N LEU A 437 -14.22 0.47 -27.22
CA LEU A 437 -12.99 -0.24 -26.85
C LEU A 437 -12.84 -1.56 -27.62
N HIS A 438 -13.88 -2.38 -27.70
CA HIS A 438 -13.87 -3.62 -28.47
C HIS A 438 -13.71 -3.36 -29.97
N ALA A 439 -14.15 -2.22 -30.51
CA ALA A 439 -13.85 -1.88 -31.91
C ALA A 439 -12.34 -1.67 -32.14
N ALA A 440 -11.61 -1.21 -31.13
CA ALA A 440 -10.15 -1.07 -31.15
C ALA A 440 -9.42 -2.40 -30.84
N GLU A 441 -9.95 -3.23 -29.94
CA GLU A 441 -9.37 -4.53 -29.58
C GLU A 441 -9.74 -5.67 -30.56
N ALA A 442 -10.91 -5.65 -31.18
CA ALA A 442 -11.34 -6.65 -32.17
C ALA A 442 -10.64 -6.50 -33.54
N ALA A 443 -9.95 -5.38 -33.76
CA ALA A 443 -8.96 -5.26 -34.83
C ALA A 443 -7.69 -6.10 -34.56
N ALA A 444 -7.50 -6.60 -33.33
CA ALA A 444 -6.51 -7.62 -32.98
C ALA A 444 -7.18 -9.01 -33.01
N GLU A 445 -7.02 -9.68 -34.15
CA GLU A 445 -7.51 -11.04 -34.43
C GLU A 445 -6.90 -12.09 -33.48
N ASP A 446 -7.40 -12.31 -32.25
CA ASP A 446 -6.99 -13.49 -31.44
C ASP A 446 -7.86 -13.86 -30.21
N ALA A 447 -9.04 -13.25 -30.03
CA ALA A 447 -9.80 -13.36 -28.77
C ALA A 447 -10.34 -14.79 -28.45
N ASN A 448 -10.69 -15.59 -29.46
CA ASN A 448 -11.27 -16.93 -29.26
C ASN A 448 -10.22 -18.03 -29.04
N LEU A 449 -9.00 -17.87 -29.58
CA LEU A 449 -7.87 -18.79 -29.35
C LEU A 449 -7.32 -18.65 -27.92
N LEU A 450 -7.22 -17.40 -27.44
CA LEU A 450 -6.80 -17.08 -26.07
C LEU A 450 -7.75 -17.64 -24.99
N GLU A 451 -9.06 -17.67 -25.23
CA GLU A 451 -10.05 -18.17 -24.26
C GLU A 451 -9.87 -19.66 -23.97
N SER A 452 -9.49 -20.43 -24.99
CA SER A 452 -9.26 -21.88 -24.91
C SER A 452 -7.99 -22.24 -24.13
N GLU A 453 -6.90 -21.50 -24.38
CA GLU A 453 -5.64 -21.63 -23.63
C GLU A 453 -5.78 -21.14 -22.19
N MET A 454 -6.53 -20.06 -21.99
CA MET A 454 -6.82 -19.48 -20.68
C MET A 454 -7.57 -20.45 -19.76
N ILE A 455 -8.60 -21.13 -20.26
CA ILE A 455 -9.32 -22.17 -19.51
C ILE A 455 -8.38 -23.32 -19.11
N ARG A 456 -7.39 -23.65 -19.95
CA ARG A 456 -6.38 -24.69 -19.67
C ARG A 456 -5.40 -24.24 -18.58
N SER A 457 -4.94 -22.99 -18.63
CA SER A 457 -4.05 -22.41 -17.62
C SER A 457 -4.74 -22.17 -16.28
N ILE A 458 -6.03 -21.83 -16.24
CA ILE A 458 -6.75 -21.67 -14.97
C ILE A 458 -6.79 -22.98 -14.16
N ARG A 459 -6.77 -24.14 -14.84
CA ARG A 459 -6.67 -25.45 -14.17
C ARG A 459 -5.30 -25.72 -13.53
N SER A 460 -4.27 -24.90 -13.81
CA SER A 460 -2.96 -25.03 -13.16
C SER A 460 -2.96 -24.45 -11.74
N ILE A 461 -3.95 -23.63 -11.37
CA ILE A 461 -4.03 -23.01 -10.05
C ILE A 461 -4.28 -24.10 -9.00
N ARG A 462 -3.30 -24.31 -8.11
CA ARG A 462 -3.34 -25.32 -7.05
C ARG A 462 -3.40 -24.69 -5.67
N SER A 463 -2.86 -23.48 -5.53
CA SER A 463 -2.78 -22.78 -4.24
C SER A 463 -4.16 -22.39 -3.70
N PHE A 464 -5.11 -22.09 -4.58
CA PHE A 464 -6.45 -21.63 -4.18
C PHE A 464 -7.56 -22.30 -4.99
N LYS A 465 -8.73 -22.42 -4.36
CA LYS A 465 -9.94 -22.90 -5.04
C LYS A 465 -10.48 -21.81 -5.95
N VAL A 466 -10.47 -22.06 -7.25
CA VAL A 466 -11.17 -21.23 -8.24
C VAL A 466 -12.68 -21.46 -8.11
N ILE A 467 -13.44 -20.39 -7.90
CA ILE A 467 -14.89 -20.43 -7.70
C ILE A 467 -15.62 -20.19 -9.02
N ALA A 468 -15.14 -19.23 -9.82
CA ALA A 468 -15.77 -18.86 -11.08
C ALA A 468 -14.73 -18.39 -12.10
N THR A 469 -15.04 -18.65 -13.37
CA THR A 469 -14.26 -18.23 -14.53
C THR A 469 -15.21 -17.68 -15.58
N ALA A 470 -14.93 -16.48 -16.08
CA ALA A 470 -15.67 -15.83 -17.14
C ALA A 470 -14.68 -15.08 -18.06
N PRO A 471 -15.10 -14.62 -19.26
CA PRO A 471 -14.24 -13.83 -20.13
C PRO A 471 -13.60 -12.67 -19.38
N GLY A 472 -12.27 -12.68 -19.27
CA GLY A 472 -11.44 -11.67 -18.58
C GLY A 472 -11.56 -11.59 -17.07
N VAL A 473 -12.36 -12.45 -16.42
CA VAL A 473 -12.53 -12.44 -14.97
C VAL A 473 -12.32 -13.84 -14.38
N LEU A 474 -11.46 -13.92 -13.38
CA LEU A 474 -11.20 -15.11 -12.57
C LEU A 474 -11.52 -14.79 -11.12
N ALA A 475 -12.26 -15.64 -10.41
CA ALA A 475 -12.51 -15.47 -8.98
C ALA A 475 -12.07 -16.69 -8.19
N PHE A 476 -11.32 -16.47 -7.11
CA PHE A 476 -10.84 -17.51 -6.22
C PHE A 476 -11.24 -17.27 -4.77
N GLU A 477 -11.21 -18.35 -3.99
CA GLU A 477 -11.47 -18.32 -2.55
C GLU A 477 -10.18 -18.02 -1.78
N LYS A 478 -10.12 -16.84 -1.16
CA LYS A 478 -9.01 -16.46 -0.29
C LYS A 478 -9.27 -16.99 1.14
N PRO A 479 -8.39 -17.81 1.71
CA PRO A 479 -8.45 -18.19 3.13
C PRO A 479 -8.07 -17.01 4.05
N ALA A 480 -8.39 -17.11 5.34
CA ALA A 480 -7.92 -16.14 6.31
C ALA A 480 -6.43 -16.36 6.65
N GLY A 481 -5.73 -15.31 7.04
CA GLY A 481 -4.31 -15.34 7.42
C GLY A 481 -3.32 -14.93 6.32
N ILE A 482 -3.74 -14.95 5.05
CA ILE A 482 -2.92 -14.52 3.90
C ILE A 482 -3.34 -13.11 3.49
N GLU A 483 -2.40 -12.24 3.10
CA GLU A 483 -2.72 -10.93 2.54
C GLU A 483 -3.19 -11.04 1.08
N THR A 484 -4.04 -10.13 0.61
CA THR A 484 -4.50 -10.14 -0.79
C THR A 484 -3.31 -10.15 -1.75
N GLU A 485 -2.33 -9.26 -1.55
CA GLU A 485 -1.15 -9.14 -2.41
C GLU A 485 -0.33 -10.43 -2.49
N GLY A 486 -0.16 -11.12 -1.36
CA GLY A 486 0.51 -12.42 -1.32
C GLY A 486 -0.25 -13.49 -2.11
N ALA A 487 -1.59 -13.52 -2.01
CA ALA A 487 -2.42 -14.42 -2.79
C ALA A 487 -2.34 -14.12 -4.30
N LEU A 488 -2.31 -12.84 -4.69
CA LEU A 488 -2.16 -12.43 -6.10
C LEU A 488 -0.83 -12.91 -6.69
N ARG A 489 0.27 -12.74 -5.97
CA ARG A 489 1.60 -13.19 -6.44
C ARG A 489 1.65 -14.70 -6.67
N LEU A 490 1.05 -15.49 -5.78
CA LEU A 490 0.96 -16.94 -5.94
C LEU A 490 0.15 -17.30 -7.19
N VAL A 491 -1.04 -16.72 -7.37
CA VAL A 491 -1.87 -16.97 -8.56
C VAL A 491 -1.18 -16.52 -9.84
N ALA A 492 -0.53 -15.35 -9.85
CA ALA A 492 0.24 -14.85 -10.98
C ALA A 492 1.38 -15.81 -11.37
N SER A 493 2.08 -16.35 -10.36
CA SER A 493 3.18 -17.31 -10.57
C SER A 493 2.68 -18.66 -11.13
N GLU A 494 1.54 -19.16 -10.65
CA GLU A 494 0.94 -20.41 -11.14
C GLU A 494 0.36 -20.27 -12.55
N LEU A 495 -0.14 -19.07 -12.89
CA LEU A 495 -0.62 -18.72 -14.23
C LEU A 495 0.51 -18.32 -15.19
N GLN A 496 1.72 -18.04 -14.69
CA GLN A 496 2.85 -17.46 -15.43
C GLN A 496 2.48 -16.19 -16.21
N ARG A 497 1.54 -15.40 -15.68
CA ARG A 497 0.99 -14.20 -16.33
C ARG A 497 0.63 -13.13 -15.31
N PRO A 498 0.67 -11.84 -15.70
CA PRO A 498 0.20 -10.77 -14.83
C PRO A 498 -1.31 -10.91 -14.59
N VAL A 499 -1.72 -10.63 -13.36
CA VAL A 499 -3.12 -10.54 -12.94
C VAL A 499 -3.31 -9.25 -12.18
N THR A 500 -4.48 -8.65 -12.33
CA THR A 500 -4.81 -7.38 -11.66
C THR A 500 -6.04 -7.59 -10.79
N SER A 501 -5.96 -7.23 -9.52
CA SER A 501 -7.14 -7.16 -8.66
C SER A 501 -7.55 -5.73 -8.40
N THR A 502 -8.85 -5.51 -8.43
CA THR A 502 -9.49 -4.21 -8.19
C THR A 502 -10.15 -4.16 -6.81
N SER A 503 -10.01 -5.23 -6.03
CA SER A 503 -10.63 -5.33 -4.72
C SER A 503 -9.75 -6.11 -3.76
N ARG A 504 -9.70 -5.66 -2.51
CA ARG A 504 -8.91 -6.31 -1.45
C ARG A 504 -9.80 -6.88 -0.37
N LEU A 505 -9.35 -7.99 0.21
CA LEU A 505 -9.80 -8.48 1.51
C LEU A 505 -8.66 -8.32 2.51
N ASP A 506 -8.98 -7.97 3.75
CA ASP A 506 -8.00 -7.92 4.82
C ASP A 506 -7.39 -9.31 5.04
N GLN A 507 -6.18 -9.34 5.64
CA GLN A 507 -5.49 -10.59 5.93
C GLN A 507 -6.38 -11.59 6.67
N ALA A 508 -7.07 -11.13 7.71
CA ALA A 508 -7.96 -11.94 8.55
C ALA A 508 -9.33 -12.25 7.92
N THR A 509 -9.70 -11.61 6.81
CA THR A 509 -10.99 -11.81 6.13
C THR A 509 -10.86 -12.90 5.07
N SER A 510 -11.82 -13.81 5.02
CA SER A 510 -11.89 -14.86 3.99
C SER A 510 -12.97 -14.57 2.94
N GLY A 511 -12.93 -15.25 1.81
CA GLY A 511 -13.99 -15.24 0.79
C GLY A 511 -13.50 -14.85 -0.60
N ILE A 512 -14.41 -14.33 -1.42
CA ILE A 512 -14.22 -14.16 -2.86
C ILE A 512 -13.29 -12.99 -3.19
N ILE A 513 -12.29 -13.23 -4.05
CA ILE A 513 -11.50 -12.18 -4.71
C ILE A 513 -11.63 -12.31 -6.23
N PRO A 514 -12.17 -11.29 -6.93
CA PRO A 514 -12.15 -11.21 -8.38
C PRO A 514 -10.80 -10.67 -8.88
N LEU A 515 -10.36 -11.21 -10.01
CA LEU A 515 -9.16 -10.86 -10.74
C LEU A 515 -9.50 -10.60 -12.20
N ALA A 516 -8.90 -9.56 -12.76
CA ALA A 516 -8.76 -9.41 -14.19
C ALA A 516 -7.52 -10.16 -14.68
N LEU A 517 -7.64 -10.82 -15.82
CA LEU A 517 -6.53 -11.51 -16.47
C LEU A 517 -5.77 -10.50 -17.35
N GLY A 518 -4.51 -10.23 -17.00
CA GLY A 518 -3.71 -9.17 -17.62
C GLY A 518 -3.15 -8.18 -16.59
N ASP A 519 -2.24 -7.34 -17.06
CA ASP A 519 -1.69 -6.23 -16.29
C ASP A 519 -2.71 -5.09 -16.13
N GLU A 520 -2.30 -4.03 -15.44
CA GLU A 520 -3.15 -2.88 -15.19
C GLU A 520 -3.60 -2.18 -16.48
N SER A 521 -2.83 -2.23 -17.57
CA SER A 521 -3.22 -1.61 -18.84
C SER A 521 -4.17 -2.47 -19.68
N SER A 522 -4.39 -3.73 -19.30
CA SER A 522 -5.27 -4.64 -20.04
C SER A 522 -6.73 -4.16 -20.06
N GLY A 523 -7.44 -4.44 -21.16
CA GLY A 523 -8.88 -4.17 -21.28
C GLY A 523 -9.69 -4.79 -20.13
N ALA A 524 -9.33 -6.00 -19.69
CA ALA A 524 -9.94 -6.67 -18.54
C ALA A 524 -9.71 -5.91 -17.22
N GLY A 525 -8.48 -5.45 -16.97
CA GLY A 525 -8.13 -4.67 -15.78
C GLY A 525 -8.88 -3.34 -15.73
N ASN A 526 -8.86 -2.61 -16.85
CA ASN A 526 -9.58 -1.35 -17.00
C ASN A 526 -11.10 -1.50 -16.85
N TRP A 527 -11.67 -2.52 -17.48
CA TRP A 527 -13.10 -2.85 -17.37
C TRP A 527 -13.51 -3.13 -15.93
N LEU A 528 -12.75 -3.97 -15.23
CA LEU A 528 -13.06 -4.32 -13.85
C LEU A 528 -12.90 -3.08 -12.93
N ARG A 529 -11.88 -2.22 -13.14
CA ARG A 529 -11.71 -0.98 -12.36
C ARG A 529 -12.85 0.00 -12.56
N ALA A 530 -13.30 0.17 -13.80
CA ALA A 530 -14.44 1.03 -14.12
C ALA A 530 -15.70 0.61 -13.36
N GLN A 531 -16.00 -0.69 -13.32
CA GLN A 531 -17.15 -1.20 -12.56
C GLN A 531 -17.04 -0.95 -11.06
N TRP A 532 -15.84 -1.05 -10.48
CA TRP A 532 -15.61 -0.79 -9.06
C TRP A 532 -15.76 0.69 -8.72
N ALA A 533 -15.11 1.57 -9.50
CA ALA A 533 -15.20 3.01 -9.32
C ALA A 533 -16.63 3.52 -9.56
N ALA A 534 -17.34 2.96 -10.55
CA ALA A 534 -18.75 3.24 -10.81
C ALA A 534 -19.73 2.70 -9.74
N ARG A 535 -19.26 1.94 -8.74
CA ARG A 535 -20.10 1.28 -7.71
C ARG A 535 -21.15 0.33 -8.31
N LEU A 536 -20.82 -0.30 -9.43
CA LEU A 536 -21.65 -1.31 -10.09
C LEU A 536 -21.46 -2.71 -9.47
N VAL A 537 -20.31 -2.94 -8.83
CA VAL A 537 -20.00 -4.19 -8.13
C VAL A 537 -20.67 -4.23 -6.76
N SER A 538 -21.34 -5.33 -6.43
CA SER A 538 -21.95 -5.54 -5.10
C SER A 538 -21.31 -6.72 -4.38
N LYS A 539 -21.02 -6.56 -3.08
CA LYS A 539 -20.50 -7.61 -2.21
C LYS A 539 -21.43 -7.87 -1.03
N GLU A 540 -21.62 -9.14 -0.71
CA GLU A 540 -22.36 -9.60 0.46
C GLU A 540 -21.41 -10.35 1.40
N TYR A 541 -21.38 -9.93 2.66
CA TYR A 541 -20.59 -10.52 3.72
C TYR A 541 -21.49 -11.22 4.73
N ILE A 542 -20.99 -12.31 5.31
CA ILE A 542 -21.55 -12.95 6.48
C ILE A 542 -20.59 -12.73 7.65
N CYS A 543 -21.11 -12.24 8.77
CA CYS A 543 -20.31 -11.99 9.96
C CYS A 543 -21.08 -12.28 11.25
N LEU A 544 -20.34 -12.54 12.33
CA LEU A 544 -20.90 -12.79 13.66
C LEU A 544 -20.49 -11.63 14.59
N CYS A 545 -21.46 -11.07 15.31
CA CYS A 545 -21.27 -9.86 16.12
C CYS A 545 -21.72 -10.10 17.56
N SER A 546 -21.09 -9.40 18.51
CA SER A 546 -21.57 -9.34 19.89
C SER A 546 -22.83 -8.47 19.98
N GLY A 547 -23.78 -8.90 20.81
CA GLY A 547 -24.97 -8.17 21.21
C GLY A 547 -26.26 -8.51 20.44
N HIS A 548 -27.36 -8.03 21.01
CA HIS A 548 -28.70 -8.08 20.42
C HIS A 548 -28.93 -6.90 19.44
N PHE A 549 -29.64 -7.17 18.35
CA PHE A 549 -30.11 -6.15 17.42
C PHE A 549 -31.63 -6.03 17.51
N ASP A 550 -32.09 -4.90 18.05
CA ASP A 550 -33.52 -4.56 18.13
C ASP A 550 -34.11 -4.44 16.72
N VAL A 551 -33.41 -3.72 15.85
CA VAL A 551 -33.79 -3.55 14.44
C VAL A 551 -33.15 -4.64 13.58
N LYS A 552 -33.97 -5.52 13.00
CA LYS A 552 -33.51 -6.67 12.20
C LYS A 552 -32.92 -6.31 10.83
N ARG A 553 -33.17 -5.10 10.32
CA ARG A 553 -32.57 -4.53 9.11
C ARG A 553 -32.23 -3.07 9.35
N GLY A 554 -30.99 -2.69 9.14
CA GLY A 554 -30.56 -1.30 9.36
C GLY A 554 -29.48 -0.86 8.40
N GLU A 555 -29.17 0.43 8.47
CA GLU A 555 -28.11 1.09 7.71
C GLU A 555 -27.22 1.88 8.67
N ILE A 556 -25.92 1.85 8.44
CA ILE A 556 -24.90 2.60 9.17
C ILE A 556 -24.20 3.50 8.15
N SER A 557 -24.32 4.81 8.34
CA SER A 557 -23.87 5.84 7.38
C SER A 557 -22.84 6.80 7.97
N SER A 558 -21.96 6.30 8.83
CA SER A 558 -20.91 7.08 9.47
C SER A 558 -19.67 7.22 8.58
N SER A 559 -19.12 8.43 8.48
CA SER A 559 -17.86 8.73 7.79
C SER A 559 -16.64 8.10 8.48
N LEU A 560 -15.66 7.69 7.68
CA LEU A 560 -14.46 6.96 8.14
C LEU A 560 -13.18 7.66 7.71
N ARG A 561 -12.22 7.81 8.63
CA ARG A 561 -10.85 8.27 8.35
C ARG A 561 -9.81 7.34 8.95
N GLN A 562 -8.57 7.47 8.50
CA GLN A 562 -7.43 6.82 9.13
C GLN A 562 -7.15 7.50 10.48
N SER A 563 -6.82 6.73 11.50
CA SER A 563 -6.57 7.29 12.83
C SER A 563 -5.25 8.06 12.84
N VAL A 564 -5.23 9.21 13.51
CA VAL A 564 -4.05 10.09 13.63
C VAL A 564 -2.97 9.42 14.49
N ASP A 565 -3.37 8.70 15.53
CA ASP A 565 -2.45 8.07 16.49
C ASP A 565 -1.89 6.73 16.00
N ASN A 566 -2.61 6.05 15.10
CA ASN A 566 -2.19 4.75 14.58
C ASN A 566 -2.63 4.57 13.12
N SER A 567 -1.67 4.65 12.21
CA SER A 567 -1.88 4.48 10.77
C SER A 567 -2.45 3.10 10.38
N MET A 568 -2.37 2.10 11.24
CA MET A 568 -2.98 0.79 10.98
C MET A 568 -4.48 0.74 11.28
N LEU A 569 -5.01 1.73 12.01
CA LEU A 569 -6.40 1.81 12.43
C LEU A 569 -7.17 2.86 11.61
N MET A 570 -8.49 2.75 11.73
CA MET A 570 -9.47 3.61 11.07
C MET A 570 -10.54 3.92 12.11
N GLU A 571 -11.07 5.12 12.08
CA GLU A 571 -12.00 5.63 13.09
C GLU A 571 -13.21 6.32 12.44
N VAL A 572 -14.31 6.40 13.19
CA VAL A 572 -15.47 7.21 12.80
C VAL A 572 -15.14 8.66 13.08
N SER A 573 -15.26 9.52 12.07
CA SER A 573 -15.05 10.96 12.22
C SER A 573 -15.90 11.72 11.21
N SER A 574 -16.43 12.88 11.62
CA SER A 574 -17.16 13.81 10.74
C SER A 574 -16.28 14.32 9.60
N GLU A 575 -14.96 14.39 9.80
CA GLU A 575 -13.97 14.78 8.79
C GLU A 575 -13.54 13.61 7.89
N GLY A 576 -14.10 12.42 8.10
CA GLY A 576 -13.80 11.24 7.30
C GLY A 576 -14.55 11.19 5.98
N ARG A 577 -14.15 10.23 5.13
CA ARG A 577 -14.86 9.97 3.87
C ARG A 577 -16.20 9.27 4.17
N PRO A 578 -17.30 9.66 3.49
CA PRO A 578 -18.60 9.04 3.72
C PRO A 578 -18.53 7.54 3.44
N ALA A 579 -19.13 6.77 4.35
CA ALA A 579 -19.19 5.32 4.24
C ALA A 579 -20.58 4.81 4.64
N ARG A 580 -21.10 3.85 3.87
CA ARG A 580 -22.45 3.32 4.06
C ARG A 580 -22.46 1.79 4.02
N THR A 581 -23.06 1.19 5.04
CA THR A 581 -23.16 -0.26 5.22
C THR A 581 -24.58 -0.64 5.61
N THR A 582 -25.20 -1.54 4.87
CA THR A 582 -26.52 -2.10 5.22
C THR A 582 -26.35 -3.48 5.84
N TYR A 583 -27.14 -3.80 6.86
CA TYR A 583 -27.12 -5.11 7.51
C TYR A 583 -28.51 -5.71 7.66
N LYS A 584 -28.57 -7.05 7.71
CA LYS A 584 -29.74 -7.83 8.03
C LYS A 584 -29.36 -8.92 9.03
N VAL A 585 -30.08 -9.00 10.14
CA VAL A 585 -29.94 -10.06 11.14
C VAL A 585 -30.52 -11.35 10.56
N LEU A 586 -29.70 -12.40 10.49
CA LEU A 586 -30.10 -13.72 10.01
C LEU A 586 -30.52 -14.63 11.16
N ALA A 587 -29.80 -14.57 12.28
CA ALA A 587 -30.07 -15.36 13.48
C ALA A 587 -29.45 -14.68 14.72
N SER A 588 -29.96 -15.03 15.90
CA SER A 588 -29.40 -14.64 17.20
C SER A 588 -29.22 -15.90 18.04
N TYR A 589 -28.11 -15.98 18.77
CA TYR A 589 -27.73 -17.11 19.62
C TYR A 589 -27.33 -16.58 21.00
N ALA A 590 -27.33 -17.46 22.01
CA ALA A 590 -26.74 -17.15 23.31
C ALA A 590 -25.21 -17.34 23.26
N ASP A 591 -24.45 -16.44 23.88
CA ASP A 591 -23.03 -16.63 24.06
C ASP A 591 -22.77 -17.83 25.00
N PRO A 592 -21.90 -18.78 24.61
CA PRO A 592 -21.43 -19.86 25.47
C PRO A 592 -20.77 -19.46 26.80
N GLU A 593 -20.06 -18.33 26.84
CA GLU A 593 -19.24 -17.90 27.98
C GLU A 593 -19.95 -16.85 28.85
N THR A 594 -20.82 -16.05 28.23
CA THR A 594 -21.50 -14.92 28.87
C THR A 594 -23.00 -15.07 28.80
N THR A 595 -23.75 -14.26 29.56
CA THR A 595 -25.21 -14.18 29.41
C THR A 595 -25.63 -13.27 28.25
N GLU A 596 -24.68 -12.81 27.43
CA GLU A 596 -24.96 -11.92 26.31
C GLU A 596 -25.43 -12.70 25.07
N GLU A 597 -26.01 -11.98 24.12
CA GLU A 597 -26.42 -12.55 22.83
C GLU A 597 -25.36 -12.31 21.77
N VAL A 598 -25.29 -13.20 20.78
CA VAL A 598 -24.49 -13.03 19.57
C VAL A 598 -25.41 -13.08 18.35
N SER A 599 -25.17 -12.20 17.38
CA SER A 599 -26.03 -12.05 16.20
C SER A 599 -25.27 -12.35 14.92
N LEU A 600 -25.81 -13.26 14.11
CA LEU A 600 -25.34 -13.57 12.77
C LEU A 600 -25.94 -12.57 11.80
N LEU A 601 -25.10 -11.83 11.08
CA LEU A 601 -25.51 -10.79 10.16
C LEU A 601 -25.11 -11.11 8.73
N ARG A 602 -25.96 -10.64 7.82
CA ARG A 602 -25.63 -10.41 6.42
C ARG A 602 -25.35 -8.92 6.25
N VAL A 603 -24.20 -8.56 5.70
CA VAL A 603 -23.72 -7.18 5.61
C VAL A 603 -23.30 -6.84 4.19
N GLU A 604 -23.71 -5.69 3.70
CA GLU A 604 -23.42 -5.19 2.35
C GLU A 604 -22.79 -3.79 2.46
N PRO A 605 -21.47 -3.65 2.18
CA PRO A 605 -20.82 -2.35 2.15
C PRO A 605 -20.99 -1.68 0.78
N HIS A 606 -21.48 -0.44 0.75
CA HIS A 606 -21.76 0.31 -0.49
C HIS A 606 -20.60 1.20 -0.95
N THR A 607 -19.64 1.50 -0.07
CA THR A 607 -18.57 2.50 -0.27
C THR A 607 -17.15 1.92 -0.21
N GLY A 608 -16.99 0.65 0.18
CA GLY A 608 -15.72 -0.09 0.07
C GLY A 608 -14.51 0.46 0.85
N ARG A 609 -14.68 1.15 1.99
CA ARG A 609 -13.56 1.71 2.76
C ARG A 609 -12.78 0.64 3.56
N LYS A 610 -11.51 0.92 3.87
CA LYS A 610 -10.65 0.04 4.69
C LYS A 610 -11.31 -0.24 6.04
N HIS A 611 -11.39 -1.52 6.42
CA HIS A 611 -12.01 -1.99 7.67
C HIS A 611 -13.48 -1.52 7.90
N GLN A 612 -14.20 -1.08 6.86
CA GLN A 612 -15.51 -0.43 6.99
C GLN A 612 -16.51 -1.19 7.87
N ILE A 613 -16.73 -2.48 7.59
CA ILE A 613 -17.69 -3.32 8.33
C ILE A 613 -17.31 -3.43 9.81
N ARG A 614 -16.01 -3.59 10.10
CA ARG A 614 -15.47 -3.78 11.45
C ARG A 614 -15.75 -2.56 12.32
N ILE A 615 -15.46 -1.38 11.79
CA ILE A 615 -15.60 -0.10 12.50
C ILE A 615 -17.06 0.29 12.63
N HIS A 616 -17.85 0.18 11.56
CA HIS A 616 -19.28 0.51 11.60
C HIS A 616 -20.00 -0.30 12.68
N LEU A 617 -19.77 -1.60 12.74
CA LEU A 617 -20.37 -2.47 13.74
C LEU A 617 -19.82 -2.20 15.16
N ALA A 618 -18.51 -1.94 15.30
CA ALA A 618 -17.95 -1.53 16.59
C ALA A 618 -18.51 -0.18 17.08
N SER A 619 -18.72 0.78 16.18
CA SER A 619 -19.19 2.13 16.51
C SER A 619 -20.63 2.17 17.03
N ILE A 620 -21.46 1.21 16.64
CA ILE A 620 -22.81 1.04 17.20
C ILE A 620 -22.82 0.12 18.44
N GLY A 621 -21.66 -0.21 19.01
CA GLY A 621 -21.54 -1.08 20.17
C GLY A 621 -21.87 -2.55 19.88
N ARG A 622 -21.67 -3.00 18.63
CA ARG A 622 -21.92 -4.38 18.18
C ARG A 622 -20.70 -4.95 17.43
N PRO A 623 -19.51 -5.00 18.05
CA PRO A 623 -18.28 -5.39 17.37
C PRO A 623 -18.31 -6.83 16.83
N LEU A 624 -17.50 -7.08 15.80
CA LEU A 624 -17.32 -8.41 15.23
C LEU A 624 -16.60 -9.35 16.19
N LEU A 625 -17.05 -10.60 16.28
CA LEU A 625 -16.36 -11.62 17.08
C LEU A 625 -15.04 -12.02 16.44
N GLY A 626 -14.01 -12.20 17.29
CA GLY A 626 -12.64 -12.52 16.89
C GLY A 626 -11.85 -11.31 16.38
N ASP A 627 -12.39 -10.10 16.52
CA ASP A 627 -11.73 -8.86 16.07
C ASP A 627 -10.71 -8.33 17.09
N LYS A 628 -9.47 -8.80 16.99
CA LYS A 628 -8.37 -8.36 17.86
C LYS A 628 -7.93 -6.89 17.68
N ARG A 629 -8.37 -6.19 16.62
CA ARG A 629 -7.95 -4.80 16.38
C ARG A 629 -8.93 -3.79 16.97
N TYR A 630 -10.23 -4.03 16.78
CA TYR A 630 -11.26 -3.09 17.18
C TYR A 630 -11.98 -3.50 18.47
N TRP A 631 -11.79 -4.73 18.95
CA TRP A 631 -12.45 -5.17 20.18
C TRP A 631 -11.73 -6.34 20.90
N LEU A 632 -11.12 -6.03 22.04
CA LEU A 632 -10.40 -7.02 22.85
C LEU A 632 -11.32 -7.97 23.65
N GLY A 633 -12.64 -7.75 23.66
CA GLY A 633 -13.60 -8.58 24.41
C GLY A 633 -14.05 -9.85 23.68
N SER A 634 -13.36 -10.25 22.61
CA SER A 634 -13.76 -11.42 21.82
C SER A 634 -13.74 -12.71 22.65
N PRO A 635 -14.80 -13.53 22.60
CA PRO A 635 -14.89 -14.75 23.40
C PRO A 635 -13.86 -15.79 22.96
N SER A 636 -13.41 -16.62 23.90
CA SER A 636 -12.28 -17.54 23.67
C SER A 636 -12.62 -18.66 22.68
N TRP A 637 -13.89 -19.03 22.60
CA TRP A 637 -14.39 -20.03 21.65
C TRP A 637 -14.40 -19.56 20.19
N CYS A 638 -14.26 -18.26 19.91
CA CYS A 638 -14.22 -17.75 18.54
C CYS A 638 -12.77 -17.76 18.02
N PRO A 639 -12.40 -18.67 17.09
CA PRO A 639 -10.99 -18.93 16.77
C PRO A 639 -10.31 -17.77 16.04
N ARG A 640 -11.09 -16.99 15.26
CA ARG A 640 -10.60 -15.87 14.45
C ARG A 640 -11.73 -14.92 14.09
N LEU A 641 -11.39 -13.79 13.47
CA LEU A 641 -12.35 -12.82 12.94
C LEU A 641 -13.42 -13.49 12.07
N PHE A 642 -14.68 -13.48 12.52
CA PHE A 642 -15.81 -14.03 11.79
C PHE A 642 -16.31 -13.01 10.77
N LEU A 643 -15.59 -12.86 9.66
CA LEU A 643 -15.97 -12.02 8.52
C LEU A 643 -15.62 -12.73 7.21
N HIS A 644 -16.63 -13.01 6.40
CA HIS A 644 -16.48 -13.77 5.16
C HIS A 644 -17.25 -13.12 3.99
N CYS A 645 -16.57 -12.86 2.87
CA CYS A 645 -17.20 -12.40 1.63
C CYS A 645 -17.91 -13.57 0.93
N ARG A 646 -19.22 -13.70 1.15
CA ARG A 646 -20.06 -14.82 0.72
C ARG A 646 -20.52 -14.71 -0.73
N ARG A 647 -20.94 -13.52 -1.18
CA ARG A 647 -21.37 -13.27 -2.56
C ARG A 647 -20.72 -12.05 -3.17
N LEU A 648 -20.52 -12.10 -4.48
CA LEU A 648 -20.03 -11.03 -5.31
C LEU A 648 -20.83 -10.98 -6.62
N ARG A 649 -21.24 -9.79 -7.06
CA ARG A 649 -21.87 -9.58 -8.37
C ARG A 649 -21.13 -8.51 -9.15
N LEU A 650 -20.80 -8.81 -10.40
CA LEU A 650 -20.11 -7.91 -11.35
C LEU A 650 -20.48 -8.30 -12.79
N LEU A 651 -19.96 -7.59 -13.79
CA LEU A 651 -20.10 -7.92 -15.21
C LEU A 651 -18.79 -8.51 -15.76
N ASP A 652 -18.89 -9.56 -16.57
CA ASP A 652 -17.75 -10.09 -17.33
C ASP A 652 -17.30 -9.14 -18.46
N LEU A 653 -16.22 -9.45 -19.18
CA LEU A 653 -15.77 -8.64 -20.33
C LEU A 653 -16.79 -8.51 -21.47
N ARG A 654 -17.78 -9.41 -21.54
CA ARG A 654 -18.84 -9.40 -22.55
C ARG A 654 -20.04 -8.57 -22.10
N GLY A 655 -20.07 -8.12 -20.84
CA GLY A 655 -21.17 -7.37 -20.23
C GLY A 655 -22.23 -8.26 -19.57
N ASN A 656 -22.02 -9.58 -19.47
CA ASN A 656 -22.97 -10.47 -18.83
C ASN A 656 -22.87 -10.37 -17.30
N PRO A 657 -24.00 -10.41 -16.58
CA PRO A 657 -23.99 -10.46 -15.12
C PRO A 657 -23.38 -11.77 -14.61
N LEU A 658 -22.38 -11.64 -13.76
CA LEU A 658 -21.69 -12.74 -13.09
C LEU A 658 -21.97 -12.66 -11.58
N GLU A 659 -22.70 -13.65 -11.06
CA GLU A 659 -22.95 -13.84 -9.63
C GLU A 659 -22.10 -15.02 -9.11
N ILE A 660 -21.29 -14.74 -8.09
CA ILE A 660 -20.30 -15.67 -7.54
C ILE A 660 -20.62 -15.88 -6.06
N GLU A 661 -20.69 -17.13 -5.63
CA GLU A 661 -21.00 -17.51 -4.25
C GLU A 661 -19.95 -18.47 -3.68
N SER A 662 -19.41 -18.16 -2.50
CA SER A 662 -18.39 -18.95 -1.81
C SER A 662 -18.97 -19.66 -0.58
N PRO A 663 -18.76 -20.98 -0.38
CA PRO A 663 -19.11 -21.68 0.87
C PRO A 663 -18.53 -20.96 2.10
N LEU A 664 -19.26 -20.98 3.22
CA LEU A 664 -18.65 -20.57 4.50
C LEU A 664 -17.51 -21.55 4.82
N PRO A 665 -16.35 -21.07 5.31
CA PRO A 665 -15.27 -21.93 5.76
C PRO A 665 -15.72 -22.89 6.86
N ARG A 666 -15.14 -24.10 6.90
CA ARG A 666 -15.49 -25.14 7.88
C ARG A 666 -15.44 -24.63 9.32
N GLU A 667 -14.37 -23.92 9.68
CA GLU A 667 -14.21 -23.28 11.00
C GLU A 667 -15.39 -22.40 11.40
N LEU A 668 -15.95 -21.63 10.44
CA LEU A 668 -17.09 -20.75 10.70
C LEU A 668 -18.40 -21.53 10.80
N LEU A 669 -18.54 -22.62 10.03
CA LEU A 669 -19.67 -23.54 10.13
C LEU A 669 -19.68 -24.26 11.48
N ASP A 670 -18.52 -24.73 11.95
CA ASP A 670 -18.37 -25.43 13.23
C ASP A 670 -18.79 -24.52 14.40
N VAL A 671 -18.39 -23.25 14.37
CA VAL A 671 -18.84 -22.23 15.34
C VAL A 671 -20.36 -22.06 15.32
N LEU A 672 -20.96 -21.95 14.13
CA LEU A 672 -22.42 -21.81 14.01
C LEU A 672 -23.16 -23.07 14.49
N GLN A 673 -22.61 -24.26 14.23
CA GLN A 673 -23.16 -25.51 14.72
C GLN A 673 -23.11 -25.59 16.24
N MET A 674 -21.95 -25.28 16.85
CA MET A 674 -21.78 -25.23 18.30
C MET A 674 -22.81 -24.29 18.96
N LEU A 675 -23.02 -23.09 18.40
CA LEU A 675 -23.99 -22.12 18.92
C LEU A 675 -25.44 -22.64 18.83
N ARG A 676 -25.80 -23.32 17.72
CA ARG A 676 -27.13 -23.94 17.56
C ARG A 676 -27.39 -25.05 18.56
N GLU A 677 -26.43 -25.95 18.77
CA GLU A 677 -26.56 -27.07 19.70
C GLU A 677 -26.76 -26.60 21.15
N LYS A 678 -26.01 -25.59 21.58
CA LYS A 678 -26.16 -25.00 22.93
C LYS A 678 -27.52 -24.32 23.12
N MET A 679 -28.01 -23.60 22.11
CA MET A 679 -29.32 -22.97 22.14
C MET A 679 -30.45 -24.01 22.25
N GLN A 680 -30.38 -25.10 21.47
CA GLN A 680 -31.34 -26.19 21.53
C GLN A 680 -31.32 -26.89 22.89
N ARG A 681 -30.14 -27.17 23.43
CA ARG A 681 -29.99 -27.82 24.74
C ARG A 681 -30.59 -26.97 25.86
N TRP A 682 -30.38 -25.64 25.84
CA TRP A 682 -30.98 -24.73 26.81
C TRP A 682 -32.51 -24.65 26.69
N SER A 683 -33.04 -24.59 25.47
CA SER A 683 -34.50 -24.62 25.23
C SER A 683 -35.13 -25.93 25.72
N TYR A 684 -34.46 -27.06 25.46
CA TYR A 684 -34.90 -28.40 25.84
C TYR A 684 -34.98 -28.56 27.37
N TRP A 685 -33.93 -28.17 28.11
CA TRP A 685 -33.94 -28.25 29.59
C TRP A 685 -34.93 -27.28 30.24
N LYS A 686 -35.15 -26.10 29.65
CA LYS A 686 -36.12 -25.10 30.14
C LYS A 686 -37.56 -25.62 30.12
N GLU A 687 -37.90 -26.49 29.17
CA GLU A 687 -39.25 -27.07 29.05
C GLU A 687 -39.38 -28.42 29.78
N LEU A 688 -38.33 -29.23 29.82
CA LEU A 688 -38.38 -30.58 30.42
C LEU A 688 -38.19 -30.64 31.93
N LEU A 689 -37.38 -29.76 32.52
CA LEU A 689 -37.10 -29.82 33.96
C LEU A 689 -38.38 -29.66 34.81
N PRO A 690 -39.29 -28.71 34.52
CA PRO A 690 -40.53 -28.57 35.27
C PRO A 690 -41.47 -29.78 35.09
N LEU A 691 -41.54 -30.33 33.87
CA LEU A 691 -42.39 -31.48 33.55
C LEU A 691 -41.87 -32.78 34.20
N ALA A 692 -40.55 -32.99 34.19
CA ALA A 692 -39.93 -34.16 34.81
C ALA A 692 -40.13 -34.19 36.33
N VAL A 693 -40.01 -33.03 37.00
CA VAL A 693 -40.31 -32.90 38.43
C VAL A 693 -41.79 -33.18 38.72
N GLN A 694 -42.69 -32.70 37.88
CA GLN A 694 -44.13 -32.90 38.05
C GLN A 694 -44.55 -34.37 37.89
N VAL A 695 -43.97 -35.10 36.94
CA VAL A 695 -44.20 -36.55 36.75
C VAL A 695 -43.57 -37.37 37.88
N ALA A 696 -42.31 -37.09 38.23
CA ALA A 696 -41.60 -37.82 39.29
C ALA A 696 -42.28 -37.66 40.66
N THR A 697 -42.74 -36.44 40.98
CA THR A 697 -43.47 -36.18 42.22
C THR A 697 -44.84 -36.85 42.23
N TYR A 698 -45.58 -36.84 41.12
CA TYR A 698 -46.84 -37.56 41.00
C TYR A 698 -46.69 -39.06 41.30
N ASP A 699 -45.72 -39.73 40.66
CA ASP A 699 -45.50 -41.18 40.86
C ASP A 699 -45.13 -41.51 42.31
N GLN A 700 -44.27 -40.70 42.93
CA GLN A 700 -43.91 -40.86 44.34
C GLN A 700 -45.11 -40.69 45.28
N PHE A 701 -45.90 -39.62 45.11
CA PHE A 701 -47.06 -39.37 45.96
C PHE A 701 -48.18 -40.38 45.73
N LYS A 702 -48.34 -40.88 44.50
CA LYS A 702 -49.29 -41.95 44.19
C LYS A 702 -48.96 -43.25 44.92
N ALA A 703 -47.68 -43.60 45.00
CA ALA A 703 -47.21 -44.74 45.78
C ALA A 703 -47.43 -44.52 47.29
N ILE A 704 -47.11 -43.33 47.80
CA ILE A 704 -47.29 -42.98 49.22
C ILE A 704 -48.77 -43.05 49.62
N TYR A 705 -49.67 -42.41 48.85
CA TYR A 705 -51.10 -42.42 49.13
C TYR A 705 -51.73 -43.80 48.92
N GLY A 706 -51.18 -44.61 48.00
CA GLY A 706 -51.54 -46.01 47.85
C GLY A 706 -51.24 -46.83 49.10
N ASN A 707 -50.05 -46.65 49.69
CA ASN A 707 -49.66 -47.30 50.95
C ASN A 707 -50.50 -46.84 52.14
N LEU A 708 -51.01 -45.60 52.11
CA LEU A 708 -51.93 -45.04 53.10
C LEU A 708 -53.41 -45.44 52.87
N GLY A 709 -53.70 -46.29 51.88
CA GLY A 709 -55.03 -46.85 51.65
C GLY A 709 -55.93 -46.08 50.69
N VAL A 710 -55.45 -44.99 50.07
CA VAL A 710 -56.22 -44.24 49.06
C VAL A 710 -56.14 -44.96 47.71
N LYS A 711 -57.27 -45.38 47.16
CA LYS A 711 -57.35 -46.18 45.92
C LYS A 711 -58.22 -45.52 44.86
N GLY A 712 -58.02 -45.93 43.60
CA GLY A 712 -58.83 -45.49 42.46
C GLY A 712 -58.61 -44.02 42.08
N SER A 713 -59.66 -43.38 41.57
CA SER A 713 -59.62 -41.98 41.10
C SER A 713 -59.26 -40.98 42.21
N ALA A 714 -59.61 -41.26 43.46
CA ALA A 714 -59.27 -40.40 44.59
C ALA A 714 -57.75 -40.27 44.80
N ASN A 715 -56.99 -41.36 44.58
CA ASN A 715 -55.52 -41.33 44.69
C ASN A 715 -54.90 -40.50 43.57
N VAL A 716 -55.40 -40.65 42.34
CA VAL A 716 -54.94 -39.88 41.17
C VAL A 716 -55.13 -38.38 41.41
N VAL A 717 -56.30 -37.98 41.91
CA VAL A 717 -56.60 -36.57 42.19
C VAL A 717 -55.71 -36.02 43.31
N ALA A 718 -55.58 -36.75 44.43
CA ALA A 718 -54.77 -36.32 45.57
C ALA A 718 -53.28 -36.18 45.20
N SER A 719 -52.73 -37.17 44.49
CA SER A 719 -51.33 -37.18 44.03
C SER A 719 -51.05 -36.09 43.00
N SER A 720 -52.00 -35.83 42.10
CA SER A 720 -51.86 -34.78 41.10
C SER A 720 -51.91 -33.39 41.73
N PHE A 721 -52.74 -33.20 42.76
CA PHE A 721 -52.84 -31.93 43.46
C PHE A 721 -51.56 -31.63 44.27
N THR A 722 -50.97 -32.63 44.93
CA THR A 722 -49.69 -32.46 45.63
C THR A 722 -48.51 -32.30 44.69
N ALA A 723 -48.46 -33.03 43.57
CA ALA A 723 -47.47 -32.81 42.52
C ALA A 723 -47.58 -31.40 41.93
N GLY A 724 -48.80 -30.92 41.68
CA GLY A 724 -49.08 -29.55 41.25
C GLY A 724 -48.65 -28.49 42.28
N LEU A 725 -48.72 -28.82 43.58
CA LEU A 725 -48.29 -27.93 44.66
C LEU A 725 -46.77 -27.81 44.67
N VAL A 726 -46.06 -28.94 44.64
CA VAL A 726 -44.60 -28.98 44.58
C VAL A 726 -44.09 -28.27 43.33
N TYR A 727 -44.72 -28.53 42.19
CA TYR A 727 -44.44 -27.82 40.93
C TYR A 727 -44.56 -26.30 41.12
N SER A 728 -45.67 -25.84 41.69
CA SER A 728 -45.94 -24.40 41.86
C SER A 728 -44.94 -23.73 42.80
N ILE A 729 -44.49 -24.43 43.84
CA ILE A 729 -43.48 -23.91 44.79
C ILE A 729 -42.13 -23.68 44.09
N ILE A 730 -41.76 -24.57 43.18
CA ILE A 730 -40.47 -24.52 42.47
C ILE A 730 -40.49 -23.49 41.33
N THR A 731 -41.58 -23.43 40.57
CA THR A 731 -41.63 -22.63 39.32
C THR A 731 -42.05 -21.19 39.53
N MET A 732 -42.78 -20.88 40.60
CA MET A 732 -43.32 -19.52 40.81
C MET A 732 -42.25 -18.41 40.86
N PRO A 733 -41.08 -18.56 41.51
CA PRO A 733 -40.05 -17.52 41.49
C PRO A 733 -39.60 -17.13 40.07
N PHE A 734 -39.52 -18.12 39.17
CA PHE A 734 -39.16 -17.89 37.77
C PHE A 734 -40.28 -17.19 36.99
N GLU A 735 -41.55 -17.57 37.23
CA GLU A 735 -42.70 -16.92 36.59
C GLU A 735 -42.89 -15.49 37.09
N SER A 736 -42.72 -15.25 38.39
CA SER A 736 -42.76 -13.90 38.99
C SER A 736 -41.68 -12.99 38.40
N ALA A 737 -40.46 -13.50 38.26
CA ALA A 737 -39.37 -12.78 37.60
C ALA A 737 -39.71 -12.47 36.13
N LYS A 738 -40.25 -13.43 35.39
CA LYS A 738 -40.66 -13.24 33.98
C LYS A 738 -41.75 -12.19 33.84
N ASN A 739 -42.78 -12.22 34.68
CA ASN A 739 -43.88 -11.24 34.66
C ASN A 739 -43.39 -9.84 34.98
N ARG A 740 -42.43 -9.69 35.91
CA ARG A 740 -41.81 -8.40 36.24
C ARG A 740 -40.90 -7.90 35.10
N MET A 741 -40.14 -8.79 34.48
CA MET A 741 -39.34 -8.46 33.28
C MET A 741 -40.21 -8.07 32.08
N ALA A 742 -41.42 -8.62 31.95
CA ALA A 742 -42.36 -8.27 30.88
C ALA A 742 -43.10 -6.95 31.14
N SER A 743 -43.32 -6.59 32.41
CA SER A 743 -44.06 -5.38 32.81
C SER A 743 -43.16 -4.19 33.20
N GLN A 744 -41.83 -4.37 33.18
CA GLN A 744 -40.89 -3.29 33.50
C GLN A 744 -40.96 -2.15 32.48
N LYS A 745 -40.78 -0.92 32.97
CA LYS A 745 -40.62 0.27 32.13
C LYS A 745 -39.16 0.74 32.20
N PRO A 746 -38.64 1.41 31.14
CA PRO A 746 -37.32 2.00 31.16
C PRO A 746 -37.21 3.01 32.31
N ASP A 747 -36.08 3.00 33.00
CA ASP A 747 -35.79 3.95 34.07
C ASP A 747 -35.69 5.39 33.50
N PRO A 748 -36.47 6.37 34.01
CA PRO A 748 -36.56 7.71 33.43
C PRO A 748 -35.26 8.51 33.40
N GLU A 749 -34.29 8.22 34.27
CA GLU A 749 -33.00 8.94 34.31
C GLU A 749 -31.91 8.26 33.46
N THR A 750 -31.89 6.92 33.40
CA THR A 750 -30.81 6.17 32.75
C THR A 750 -31.21 5.53 31.42
N GLY A 751 -32.50 5.51 31.09
CA GLY A 751 -33.06 4.89 29.89
C GLY A 751 -32.89 3.37 29.81
N LYS A 752 -32.30 2.74 30.84
CA LYS A 752 -32.00 1.30 30.87
C LYS A 752 -33.12 0.53 31.54
N LEU A 753 -33.36 -0.69 31.07
CA LEU A 753 -34.28 -1.61 31.73
C LEU A 753 -33.64 -2.14 33.03
N PRO A 754 -34.36 -2.09 34.16
CA PRO A 754 -33.83 -2.49 35.47
C PRO A 754 -33.53 -3.99 35.59
N TYR A 755 -34.20 -4.84 34.80
CA TYR A 755 -34.03 -6.29 34.83
C TYR A 755 -33.63 -6.83 33.45
N ARG A 756 -32.42 -7.41 33.36
CA ARG A 756 -31.87 -7.93 32.09
C ARG A 756 -31.89 -9.45 31.97
N GLY A 757 -31.96 -10.17 33.09
CA GLY A 757 -32.00 -11.63 33.11
C GLY A 757 -32.80 -12.19 34.29
N THR A 758 -33.30 -13.41 34.15
CA THR A 758 -34.21 -14.04 35.12
C THR A 758 -33.56 -14.28 36.47
N LEU A 759 -32.33 -14.80 36.51
CA LEU A 759 -31.60 -15.02 37.78
C LEU A 759 -31.23 -13.70 38.47
N GLN A 760 -30.79 -12.71 37.70
CA GLN A 760 -30.53 -11.36 38.20
C GLN A 760 -31.80 -10.75 38.82
N THR A 761 -32.95 -10.94 38.16
CA THR A 761 -34.25 -10.45 38.66
C THR A 761 -34.62 -11.12 39.97
N ILE A 762 -34.51 -12.45 40.06
CA ILE A 762 -34.81 -13.20 41.29
C ILE A 762 -33.94 -12.72 42.44
N GLN A 763 -32.61 -12.60 42.24
CA GLN A 763 -31.69 -12.11 43.27
C GLN A 763 -31.98 -10.67 43.68
N THR A 764 -32.26 -9.80 42.70
CA THR A 764 -32.53 -8.38 42.95
C THR A 764 -33.84 -8.20 43.71
N VAL A 765 -34.89 -8.93 43.35
CA VAL A 765 -36.19 -8.90 44.03
C VAL A 765 -36.07 -9.50 45.43
N ALA A 766 -35.41 -10.65 45.59
CA ALA A 766 -35.19 -11.25 46.91
C ALA A 766 -34.37 -10.34 47.84
N GLY A 767 -33.37 -9.63 47.31
CA GLY A 767 -32.53 -8.72 48.07
C GLY A 767 -33.18 -7.38 48.41
N LYS A 768 -34.05 -6.84 47.54
CA LYS A 768 -34.70 -5.53 47.76
C LYS A 768 -36.07 -5.61 48.44
N GLU A 769 -36.88 -6.61 48.09
CA GLU A 769 -38.27 -6.76 48.53
C GLU A 769 -38.47 -7.97 49.46
N GLY A 770 -37.46 -8.80 49.64
CA GLY A 770 -37.52 -10.04 50.42
C GLY A 770 -37.93 -11.26 49.59
N ALA A 771 -37.53 -12.45 50.06
CA ALA A 771 -37.77 -13.71 49.34
C ALA A 771 -39.27 -14.06 49.18
N THR A 772 -40.13 -13.59 50.09
CA THR A 772 -41.58 -13.81 50.04
C THR A 772 -42.26 -13.06 48.89
N ALA A 773 -41.67 -11.96 48.41
CA ALA A 773 -42.21 -11.18 47.29
C ALA A 773 -42.23 -11.95 45.97
N LEU A 774 -41.38 -12.97 45.83
CA LEU A 774 -41.37 -13.89 44.68
C LEU A 774 -42.61 -14.81 44.68
N TYR A 775 -43.30 -14.96 45.81
CA TYR A 775 -44.46 -15.81 46.00
C TYR A 775 -45.80 -15.05 46.07
N ASN A 776 -45.81 -13.77 45.71
CA ASN A 776 -47.04 -12.97 45.62
C ASN A 776 -47.95 -13.48 44.49
N GLY A 777 -49.17 -13.92 44.83
CA GLY A 777 -50.10 -14.54 43.89
C GLY A 777 -49.97 -16.07 43.77
N PHE A 778 -49.31 -16.72 44.73
CA PHE A 778 -49.10 -18.17 44.72
C PHE A 778 -50.39 -18.96 44.63
N PHE A 779 -51.42 -18.59 45.40
CA PHE A 779 -52.66 -19.35 45.46
C PHE A 779 -53.42 -19.38 44.11
N PRO A 780 -53.64 -18.23 43.43
CA PRO A 780 -54.16 -18.23 42.05
C PRO A 780 -53.29 -19.03 41.06
N TYR A 781 -51.96 -18.93 41.17
CA TYR A 781 -51.03 -19.67 40.32
C TYR A 781 -51.12 -21.19 40.55
N PHE A 782 -51.19 -21.61 41.81
CA PHE A 782 -51.36 -22.99 42.22
C PHE A 782 -52.70 -23.56 41.77
N LEU A 783 -53.81 -22.83 41.88
CA LEU A 783 -55.10 -23.31 41.38
C LEU A 783 -55.07 -23.54 39.86
N ARG A 784 -54.40 -22.64 39.11
CA ARG A 784 -54.20 -22.80 37.66
C ARG A 784 -53.34 -24.02 37.33
N CYS A 785 -52.17 -24.13 37.95
CA CYS A 785 -51.21 -25.21 37.67
C CYS A 785 -51.69 -26.56 38.23
N GLY A 786 -52.17 -26.61 39.46
CA GLY A 786 -52.74 -27.78 40.11
C GLY A 786 -53.98 -28.30 39.39
N GLY A 787 -54.90 -27.42 38.99
CA GLY A 787 -56.07 -27.81 38.19
C GLY A 787 -55.69 -28.43 36.83
N HIS A 788 -54.72 -27.82 36.14
CA HIS A 788 -54.17 -28.36 34.90
C HIS A 788 -53.47 -29.72 35.12
N THR A 789 -52.71 -29.87 36.22
CA THR A 789 -52.01 -31.11 36.59
C THR A 789 -52.98 -32.27 36.80
N VAL A 790 -54.08 -32.01 37.53
CA VAL A 790 -55.12 -33.00 37.80
C VAL A 790 -55.78 -33.45 36.50
N LEU A 791 -56.17 -32.52 35.63
CA LEU A 791 -56.78 -32.85 34.33
C LEU A 791 -55.83 -33.69 33.45
N MET A 792 -54.56 -33.31 33.41
CA MET A 792 -53.54 -33.98 32.60
C MET A 792 -53.32 -35.43 33.07
N PHE A 793 -53.02 -35.65 34.36
CA PHE A 793 -52.77 -37.02 34.85
C PHE A 793 -54.03 -37.89 34.90
N PHE A 794 -55.21 -37.29 35.12
CA PHE A 794 -56.47 -38.04 35.01
C PHE A 794 -56.70 -38.51 33.58
N ALA A 795 -56.47 -37.67 32.57
CA ALA A 795 -56.57 -38.06 31.17
C ALA A 795 -55.54 -39.13 30.80
N VAL A 796 -54.30 -39.01 31.29
CA VAL A 796 -53.24 -40.01 31.07
C VAL A 796 -53.62 -41.37 31.67
N GLU A 797 -54.19 -41.41 32.88
CA GLU A 797 -54.66 -42.65 33.50
C GLU A 797 -55.81 -43.31 32.74
N GLU A 798 -56.79 -42.53 32.27
CA GLU A 798 -57.89 -43.08 31.46
C GLU A 798 -57.38 -43.61 30.12
N LEU A 799 -56.44 -42.92 29.48
CA LEU A 799 -55.77 -43.41 28.27
C LEU A 799 -54.98 -44.69 28.54
N GLN A 800 -54.26 -44.79 29.66
CA GLN A 800 -53.54 -46.01 30.03
C GLN A 800 -54.49 -47.18 30.31
N LYS A 801 -55.64 -46.94 30.96
CA LYS A 801 -56.67 -47.97 31.16
C LYS A 801 -57.27 -48.44 29.84
N LEU A 802 -57.55 -47.52 28.91
CA LEU A 802 -58.01 -47.86 27.57
C LEU A 802 -56.96 -48.67 26.79
N TYR A 803 -55.69 -48.26 26.88
CA TYR A 803 -54.57 -48.98 26.26
C TYR A 803 -54.40 -50.40 26.80
N ARG A 804 -54.43 -50.59 28.13
CA ARG A 804 -54.38 -51.92 28.78
C ARG A 804 -55.63 -52.79 28.56
N LYS A 805 -56.72 -52.21 28.04
CA LYS A 805 -57.90 -52.96 27.60
C LYS A 805 -57.80 -53.36 26.12
N MET A 806 -56.98 -52.66 25.34
CA MET A 806 -56.73 -52.94 23.92
C MET A 806 -55.53 -53.87 23.71
N ALA A 807 -54.54 -53.81 24.59
CA ALA A 807 -53.46 -54.80 24.73
C ALA A 807 -53.92 -55.96 25.61
#